data_AF-A0A4V2ABU7-F1
#
_entry.id   AF-A0A4V2ABU7-F1
#
_cell.length_a   1.000
_cell.length_b   1.000
_cell.length_c   1.000
_cell.angle_alpha   90.00
_cell.angle_beta   90.00
_cell.angle_gamma   90.00
#
_symmetry.space_group_name_H-M   'P 1'
#
loop_
_entity.id
_entity.type
_entity.pdbx_description
1 polymer ?
#
loop_
_entity_poly.entity_id
_entity_poly.type
_entity_poly.pdbx_seq_one_letter_code
_entity_poly.pdbx_strand_id
1 'polypeptide(L)'
;MAVDTQNTVQYFHLSHALKQLMTHLLGEQLDAASLQQIEQNPKILNALFDLSALLYEQHARELEQLPNFLQSALVEILKQGRIVQPYFANEAFVQPAENTDVTPQQDLRDDDALVITGLTFSLSDEQIAYEQILCEQNLSLLGLQPLPIDIDCPESFEALQNPESRAGQVPENRDQLLSEQPLKDTHQTSPHISHTTTTTQVIKMPYFQIPNARVGQPYQAHIQKQGNVSEKVSEVVVFEAGSVQVPPETGLVYDAENNQFTGVPTLAGDFQIVFKYRHHDGAWREGKCTLIITADPRSLWQVNEPATNLPYPKAHTEHQLLSTSQFKLAAASRRGRSHEHAGSFRDDDFFIATIDNTAWSVMIVADGAGSAPYSREGSRIAAQTTGQLLLDYIANHHQQLDEHLRQWQIGSQDEPTKQASQTLNNCFYELFYKAAQQSIQQIDQLAQAQEVSSKAFATTLLVAVVKQQTNKTFVSTFWVGDGAIAAYCPNKLRLMGTPDGGEFAGQTRFLDKAIGATFNERVNIGYFENLEAVILMTDGISDPKFETDAGLQNQQKWDALWQELQPSLQDENPDLNLLDWMHFFSAGHHDDRTLAILWPTLAPSMLLHTSAQAKEIAEASGSNTTAECNGNVSSTQGNPE
;
A
#
# COMPACT_ATOMS: atom_id res chain seq x y z
N MET A 1 -32.17 21.55 -15.41
CA MET A 1 -30.88 21.34 -16.10
C MET A 1 -29.90 22.34 -15.52
N ALA A 2 -29.00 21.86 -14.66
CA ALA A 2 -27.88 22.62 -14.11
C ALA A 2 -26.75 21.61 -13.93
N VAL A 3 -26.09 21.27 -15.03
CA VAL A 3 -25.01 20.28 -15.04
C VAL A 3 -23.70 21.04 -14.92
N ASP A 4 -23.12 20.97 -13.73
CA ASP A 4 -21.68 20.83 -13.53
C ASP A 4 -20.74 21.75 -14.34
N THR A 5 -20.89 23.06 -14.13
CA THR A 5 -19.95 24.06 -14.66
C THR A 5 -18.62 24.11 -13.92
N GLN A 6 -18.45 23.43 -12.78
CA GLN A 6 -17.20 23.42 -12.03
C GLN A 6 -16.23 22.32 -12.52
N ASN A 7 -16.66 21.05 -12.61
CA ASN A 7 -15.78 20.00 -13.15
C ASN A 7 -15.40 20.29 -14.62
N THR A 8 -16.34 20.86 -15.40
CA THR A 8 -16.08 21.26 -16.80
C THR A 8 -14.97 22.29 -16.95
N VAL A 9 -14.80 23.22 -15.98
CA VAL A 9 -13.70 24.19 -15.98
C VAL A 9 -12.39 23.53 -15.51
N GLN A 10 -12.44 22.71 -14.47
CA GLN A 10 -11.25 22.03 -13.92
C GLN A 10 -10.54 21.15 -14.97
N TYR A 11 -11.31 20.34 -15.71
CA TYR A 11 -10.78 19.52 -16.82
C TYR A 11 -10.15 20.36 -17.95
N PHE A 12 -10.66 21.56 -18.21
CA PHE A 12 -10.20 22.41 -19.32
C PHE A 12 -8.75 22.89 -19.12
N HIS A 13 -8.35 23.15 -17.86
CA HIS A 13 -7.01 23.63 -17.54
C HIS A 13 -5.95 22.51 -17.59
N LEU A 14 -6.27 21.31 -17.10
CA LEU A 14 -5.36 20.15 -17.18
C LEU A 14 -5.13 19.70 -18.63
N SER A 15 -6.18 19.66 -19.45
CA SER A 15 -6.08 19.38 -20.90
C SER A 15 -5.13 20.35 -21.60
N HIS A 16 -5.23 21.65 -21.30
CA HIS A 16 -4.36 22.67 -21.89
C HIS A 16 -2.88 22.48 -21.49
N ALA A 17 -2.61 22.23 -20.20
CA ALA A 17 -1.25 21.96 -19.70
C ALA A 17 -0.63 20.73 -20.36
N LEU A 18 -1.37 19.62 -20.40
CA LEU A 18 -0.91 18.35 -20.96
C LEU A 18 -0.69 18.46 -22.47
N LYS A 19 -1.57 19.18 -23.19
CA LYS A 19 -1.39 19.49 -24.62
C LYS A 19 -0.12 20.32 -24.88
N GLN A 20 0.17 21.33 -24.08
CA GLN A 20 1.41 22.12 -24.22
C GLN A 20 2.65 21.27 -24.00
N LEU A 21 2.68 20.48 -22.92
CA LEU A 21 3.79 19.58 -22.58
C LEU A 21 4.06 18.56 -23.70
N MET A 22 3.02 17.86 -24.17
CA MET A 22 3.15 16.87 -25.24
C MET A 22 3.59 17.50 -26.57
N THR A 23 3.08 18.69 -26.91
CA THR A 23 3.52 19.40 -28.13
C THR A 23 5.01 19.76 -28.07
N HIS A 24 5.54 20.09 -26.89
CA HIS A 24 6.96 20.40 -26.71
C HIS A 24 7.85 19.13 -26.77
N LEU A 25 7.40 18.02 -26.19
CA LEU A 25 8.14 16.74 -26.17
C LEU A 25 8.11 15.99 -27.49
N LEU A 26 7.03 16.10 -28.27
CA LEU A 26 6.85 15.39 -29.55
C LEU A 26 7.20 16.26 -30.77
N GLY A 27 7.33 17.58 -30.60
CA GLY A 27 7.59 18.53 -31.69
C GLY A 27 6.38 18.86 -32.59
N GLU A 28 5.29 18.08 -32.51
CA GLU A 28 4.05 18.26 -33.27
C GLU A 28 2.83 18.26 -32.34
N GLN A 29 1.71 18.84 -32.80
CA GLN A 29 0.45 18.81 -32.04
C GLN A 29 -0.27 17.47 -32.21
N LEU A 30 -0.51 16.78 -31.10
CA LEU A 30 -1.44 15.65 -31.03
C LEU A 30 -2.85 16.05 -31.46
N ASP A 31 -3.57 15.11 -32.08
CA ASP A 31 -4.99 15.25 -32.37
C ASP A 31 -5.85 15.14 -31.09
N ALA A 32 -7.10 15.59 -31.19
CA ALA A 32 -7.99 15.67 -30.04
C ALA A 32 -8.42 14.31 -29.47
N ALA A 33 -8.46 13.23 -30.26
CA ALA A 33 -8.81 11.90 -29.78
C ALA A 33 -7.62 11.25 -29.05
N SER A 34 -6.39 11.42 -29.56
CA SER A 34 -5.18 10.99 -28.86
C SER A 34 -4.98 11.73 -27.54
N LEU A 35 -5.19 13.06 -27.50
CA LEU A 35 -5.17 13.83 -26.25
C LEU A 35 -6.22 13.32 -25.26
N GLN A 36 -7.47 13.12 -25.70
CA GLN A 36 -8.54 12.61 -24.84
C GLN A 36 -8.23 11.21 -24.28
N GLN A 37 -7.56 10.33 -25.03
CA GLN A 37 -7.10 9.04 -24.52
C GLN A 37 -5.99 9.15 -23.48
N ILE A 38 -5.10 10.13 -23.60
CA ILE A 38 -4.04 10.39 -22.62
C ILE A 38 -4.62 11.00 -21.34
N GLU A 39 -5.53 11.97 -21.47
CA GLU A 39 -6.28 12.57 -20.35
C GLU A 39 -7.16 11.55 -19.60
N GLN A 40 -7.55 10.45 -20.25
CA GLN A 40 -8.31 9.35 -19.63
C GLN A 40 -7.41 8.21 -19.13
N ASN A 41 -6.09 8.28 -19.30
CA ASN A 41 -5.17 7.25 -18.84
C ASN A 41 -4.63 7.57 -17.43
N PRO A 42 -5.08 6.87 -16.38
CA PRO A 42 -4.71 7.20 -15.01
C PRO A 42 -3.21 7.02 -14.74
N LYS A 43 -2.50 6.15 -15.47
CA LYS A 43 -1.04 6.00 -15.29
C LYS A 43 -0.26 7.21 -15.78
N ILE A 44 -0.69 7.83 -16.88
CA ILE A 44 -0.02 9.02 -17.43
C ILE A 44 -0.35 10.25 -16.57
N LEU A 45 -1.60 10.37 -16.12
CA LEU A 45 -1.97 11.43 -15.17
C LEU A 45 -1.21 11.31 -13.85
N ASN A 46 -1.11 10.12 -13.24
CA ASN A 46 -0.31 9.91 -12.04
C ASN A 46 1.12 10.39 -12.25
N ALA A 47 1.83 9.85 -13.25
CA ALA A 47 3.22 10.20 -13.53
C ALA A 47 3.43 11.71 -13.78
N LEU A 48 2.44 12.43 -14.33
CA LEU A 48 2.49 13.88 -14.49
C LEU A 48 2.34 14.62 -13.15
N PHE A 49 1.45 14.17 -12.25
CA PHE A 49 1.35 14.73 -10.89
C PHE A 49 2.60 14.42 -10.06
N ASP A 50 3.09 13.18 -10.11
CA ASP A 50 4.25 12.70 -9.34
C ASP A 50 5.52 13.47 -9.74
N LEU A 51 5.76 13.63 -11.05
CA LEU A 51 6.86 14.46 -11.58
C LEU A 51 6.71 15.95 -11.21
N SER A 52 5.48 16.48 -11.23
CA SER A 52 5.21 17.88 -10.88
C SER A 52 5.48 18.16 -9.39
N ALA A 53 5.09 17.24 -8.52
CA ALA A 53 5.40 17.30 -7.08
C ALA A 53 6.91 17.22 -6.84
N LEU A 54 7.59 16.25 -7.42
CA LEU A 54 9.04 16.07 -7.27
C LEU A 54 9.85 17.29 -7.74
N LEU A 55 9.48 17.87 -8.89
CA LEU A 55 10.08 19.11 -9.40
C LEU A 55 9.91 20.28 -8.43
N TYR A 56 8.74 20.44 -7.82
CA TYR A 56 8.52 21.50 -6.84
C TYR A 56 9.25 21.22 -5.52
N GLU A 57 9.22 19.99 -4.99
CA GLU A 57 9.88 19.65 -3.72
C GLU A 57 11.41 19.82 -3.79
N GLN A 58 12.03 19.56 -4.95
CA GLN A 58 13.48 19.77 -5.13
C GLN A 58 13.86 21.22 -5.47
N HIS A 59 12.98 22.00 -6.13
CA HIS A 59 13.32 23.31 -6.69
C HIS A 59 12.37 24.47 -6.30
N ALA A 60 11.57 24.33 -5.23
CA ALA A 60 10.59 25.34 -4.80
C ALA A 60 11.16 26.77 -4.75
N ARG A 61 12.39 26.94 -4.23
CA ARG A 61 13.05 28.25 -4.13
C ARG A 61 13.35 28.87 -5.49
N GLU A 62 13.83 28.10 -6.46
CA GLU A 62 14.09 28.61 -7.80
C GLU A 62 12.77 28.89 -8.53
N LEU A 63 11.82 27.97 -8.43
CA LEU A 63 10.52 28.03 -9.12
C LEU A 63 9.67 29.22 -8.64
N GLU A 64 9.58 29.48 -7.34
CA GLU A 64 8.82 30.60 -6.77
C GLU A 64 9.40 31.98 -7.13
N GLN A 65 10.66 32.04 -7.55
CA GLN A 65 11.29 33.27 -8.05
C GLN A 65 11.05 33.50 -9.56
N LEU A 66 10.46 32.54 -10.29
CA LEU A 66 10.21 32.70 -11.73
C LEU A 66 9.03 33.66 -12.01
N PRO A 67 9.18 34.60 -12.96
CA PRO A 67 8.08 35.50 -13.32
C PRO A 67 6.91 34.71 -13.92
N ASN A 68 5.72 34.94 -13.37
CA ASN A 68 4.46 34.24 -13.68
C ASN A 68 4.38 32.77 -13.19
N PHE A 69 5.21 32.34 -12.23
CA PHE A 69 5.14 30.99 -11.67
C PHE A 69 3.72 30.60 -11.18
N LEU A 70 3.05 31.50 -10.46
CA LEU A 70 1.68 31.29 -9.93
C LEU A 70 0.60 31.12 -11.00
N GLN A 71 0.91 31.44 -12.26
CA GLN A 71 0.07 31.29 -13.45
C GLN A 71 0.59 30.17 -14.38
N SER A 72 1.60 29.41 -13.96
CA SER A 72 2.20 28.34 -14.76
C SER A 72 1.34 27.07 -14.77
N ALA A 73 1.48 26.28 -15.85
CA ALA A 73 0.87 24.96 -15.95
C ALA A 73 1.27 24.02 -14.79
N LEU A 74 2.51 24.15 -14.28
CA LEU A 74 3.00 23.39 -13.13
C LEU A 74 2.18 23.69 -11.86
N VAL A 75 1.90 24.97 -11.59
CA VAL A 75 1.08 25.37 -10.43
C VAL A 75 -0.37 24.90 -10.58
N GLU A 76 -0.94 24.89 -11.79
CA GLU A 76 -2.29 24.34 -12.03
C GLU A 76 -2.34 22.81 -11.87
N ILE A 77 -1.28 22.08 -12.23
CA ILE A 77 -1.18 20.64 -11.97
C ILE A 77 -1.02 20.38 -10.46
N LEU A 78 -0.17 21.14 -9.75
CA LEU A 78 0.03 21.01 -8.30
C LEU A 78 -1.27 21.26 -7.50
N LYS A 79 -2.06 22.28 -7.88
CA LYS A 79 -3.40 22.55 -7.30
C LYS A 79 -4.41 21.41 -7.50
N GLN A 80 -4.17 20.53 -8.47
CA GLN A 80 -5.04 19.38 -8.80
C GLN A 80 -4.43 18.03 -8.37
N GLY A 81 -3.24 18.05 -7.74
CA GLY A 81 -2.57 16.87 -7.22
C GLY A 81 -3.31 16.21 -6.06
N ARG A 82 -3.00 14.93 -5.79
CA ARG A 82 -3.69 14.14 -4.76
C ARG A 82 -3.24 14.39 -3.33
N ILE A 83 -2.21 15.24 -3.14
CA ILE A 83 -1.64 15.54 -1.83
C ILE A 83 -2.10 16.93 -1.42
N VAL A 84 -2.81 17.05 -0.30
CA VAL A 84 -3.14 18.35 0.31
C VAL A 84 -1.94 18.85 1.14
N GLN A 85 -0.80 18.99 0.46
CA GLN A 85 0.27 19.88 0.90
C GLN A 85 -0.24 21.32 0.74
N PRO A 86 0.00 22.23 1.69
CA PRO A 86 -0.34 23.65 1.54
C PRO A 86 0.72 24.35 0.67
N TYR A 87 0.88 23.89 -0.58
CA TYR A 87 1.57 24.64 -1.61
C TYR A 87 0.92 26.03 -1.68
N PHE A 88 1.75 27.09 -1.70
CA PHE A 88 1.31 28.49 -1.67
C PHE A 88 0.60 28.92 -0.35
N ALA A 89 1.13 28.51 0.81
CA ALA A 89 0.74 28.98 2.14
C ALA A 89 1.07 30.47 2.42
N ASN A 90 0.66 31.39 1.53
CA ASN A 90 0.78 32.84 1.67
C ASN A 90 -0.27 33.56 0.79
N GLU A 91 -1.53 33.64 1.26
CA GLU A 91 -2.52 34.60 0.73
C GLU A 91 -2.18 36.04 1.18
N ALA A 92 -1.00 36.53 0.79
CA ALA A 92 -0.43 37.81 1.22
C ALA A 92 -0.21 38.81 0.08
N PHE A 93 -0.57 38.46 -1.17
CA PHE A 93 -0.44 39.33 -2.35
C PHE A 93 -1.71 39.38 -3.22
N VAL A 94 -2.85 39.69 -2.60
CA VAL A 94 -4.03 40.20 -3.32
C VAL A 94 -4.44 41.55 -2.73
N GLN A 95 -3.90 42.62 -3.31
CA GLN A 95 -4.40 43.98 -3.20
C GLN A 95 -4.60 44.52 -4.62
N PRO A 96 -5.84 44.85 -5.05
CA PRO A 96 -6.07 45.43 -6.35
C PRO A 96 -5.61 46.89 -6.35
N ALA A 97 -4.37 47.14 -6.77
CA ALA A 97 -3.87 48.49 -7.00
C ALA A 97 -4.72 49.16 -8.10
N GLU A 98 -5.20 50.38 -7.84
CA GLU A 98 -6.12 51.08 -8.73
C GLU A 98 -5.45 51.50 -10.05
N ASN A 99 -6.22 51.53 -11.13
CA ASN A 99 -5.76 52.09 -12.41
C ASN A 99 -5.55 53.61 -12.28
N THR A 100 -4.30 54.05 -12.38
CA THR A 100 -3.96 55.42 -12.78
C THR A 100 -2.96 55.39 -13.93
N ASP A 101 -3.33 55.98 -15.07
CA ASP A 101 -2.43 56.18 -16.21
C ASP A 101 -1.16 56.95 -15.82
N VAL A 102 -0.04 56.63 -16.48
CA VAL A 102 0.76 57.57 -17.30
C VAL A 102 1.76 56.79 -18.18
N THR A 103 2.12 57.39 -19.32
CA THR A 103 2.84 56.80 -20.47
C THR A 103 4.34 56.46 -20.26
N PRO A 104 4.93 55.59 -21.13
CA PRO A 104 6.32 55.11 -21.02
C PRO A 104 7.36 55.89 -21.86
N GLN A 105 8.64 55.73 -21.50
CA GLN A 105 9.88 55.95 -22.29
C GLN A 105 10.92 54.93 -21.76
N GLN A 106 11.56 54.07 -22.55
CA GLN A 106 12.65 54.33 -23.52
C GLN A 106 13.86 54.97 -22.83
N ASP A 107 15.06 54.37 -22.82
CA ASP A 107 15.77 53.74 -23.95
C ASP A 107 16.68 52.53 -23.57
N LEU A 108 16.90 51.64 -24.56
CA LEU A 108 18.18 51.11 -25.10
C LEU A 108 19.41 51.00 -24.15
N ARG A 109 20.28 49.98 -24.16
CA ARG A 109 20.63 48.88 -25.12
C ARG A 109 21.63 47.92 -24.40
N ASP A 110 22.26 46.86 -24.94
CA ASP A 110 22.40 46.22 -26.27
C ASP A 110 22.58 44.67 -26.06
N ASP A 111 22.82 43.87 -27.12
CA ASP A 111 23.19 42.43 -27.08
C ASP A 111 24.60 42.19 -26.44
N ASP A 112 25.09 40.98 -26.08
CA ASP A 112 25.19 39.74 -26.87
C ASP A 112 25.58 38.51 -25.99
N ALA A 113 25.55 37.30 -26.53
CA ALA A 113 25.74 36.04 -25.78
C ALA A 113 27.20 35.50 -25.77
N LEU A 114 27.58 34.78 -24.70
CA LEU A 114 28.75 33.89 -24.72
C LEU A 114 28.51 32.61 -23.89
N VAL A 115 28.87 31.45 -24.46
CA VAL A 115 28.80 30.14 -23.81
C VAL A 115 30.13 29.82 -23.11
N ILE A 116 30.08 29.35 -21.86
CA ILE A 116 31.20 28.66 -21.20
C ILE A 116 30.66 27.35 -20.60
N THR A 117 31.26 26.24 -21.01
CA THR A 117 30.97 24.90 -20.50
C THR A 117 31.89 24.54 -19.33
N GLY A 118 31.30 24.02 -18.24
CA GLY A 118 32.01 23.22 -17.24
C GLY A 118 32.80 23.99 -16.17
N LEU A 119 32.34 23.88 -14.93
CA LEU A 119 33.17 24.02 -13.74
C LEU A 119 32.87 22.87 -12.78
N THR A 120 33.92 22.14 -12.39
CA THR A 120 33.89 21.11 -11.35
C THR A 120 33.87 21.73 -9.96
N PHE A 121 33.14 21.12 -9.02
CA PHE A 121 33.15 21.53 -7.62
C PHE A 121 34.38 20.95 -6.89
N SER A 122 35.08 21.80 -6.14
CA SER A 122 36.08 21.39 -5.14
C SER A 122 35.57 21.69 -3.73
N LEU A 123 35.61 20.71 -2.83
CA LEU A 123 35.35 20.92 -1.41
C LEU A 123 36.47 21.76 -0.77
N SER A 124 36.17 22.44 0.34
CA SER A 124 37.17 23.25 1.07
C SER A 124 37.90 22.43 2.14
N ASP A 125 39.17 22.76 2.37
CA ASP A 125 40.06 22.02 3.28
C ASP A 125 39.52 21.94 4.74
N GLU A 126 38.76 22.95 5.18
CA GLU A 126 38.15 23.00 6.51
C GLU A 126 37.04 21.94 6.70
N GLN A 127 36.34 21.53 5.63
CA GLN A 127 35.33 20.47 5.70
C GLN A 127 36.01 19.09 5.77
N ILE A 128 37.04 18.88 4.96
CA ILE A 128 37.82 17.63 4.94
C ILE A 128 38.47 17.36 6.30
N ALA A 129 39.01 18.40 6.95
CA ALA A 129 39.62 18.29 8.27
C ALA A 129 38.63 17.83 9.37
N TYR A 130 37.35 18.22 9.28
CA TYR A 130 36.36 17.86 10.31
C TYR A 130 35.96 16.38 10.25
N GLU A 131 35.75 15.85 9.05
CA GLU A 131 35.42 14.42 8.86
C GLU A 131 36.61 13.50 9.15
N GLN A 132 37.84 13.91 8.80
CA GLN A 132 39.05 13.14 9.12
C GLN A 132 39.26 12.99 10.63
N ILE A 133 39.07 14.05 11.42
CA ILE A 133 39.21 14.00 12.89
C ILE A 133 38.19 13.03 13.52
N LEU A 134 36.95 13.02 13.01
CA LEU A 134 35.91 12.07 13.44
C LEU A 134 36.24 10.62 13.04
N CYS A 135 36.86 10.39 11.89
CA CYS A 135 37.28 9.06 11.44
C CYS A 135 38.45 8.52 12.28
N GLU A 136 39.51 9.32 12.51
CA GLU A 136 40.69 8.91 13.27
C GLU A 136 40.39 8.61 14.75
N GLN A 137 39.48 9.36 15.38
CA GLN A 137 39.06 9.11 16.77
C GLN A 137 38.29 7.79 16.91
N ASN A 138 37.54 7.36 15.89
CA ASN A 138 36.85 6.07 15.90
C ASN A 138 37.79 4.90 15.57
N LEU A 139 38.72 5.07 14.62
CA LEU A 139 39.72 4.04 14.26
C LEU A 139 40.71 3.76 15.40
N SER A 140 41.15 4.80 16.10
CA SER A 140 42.07 4.64 17.24
C SER A 140 41.44 3.93 18.45
N LEU A 141 40.11 3.92 18.57
CA LEU A 141 39.39 3.13 19.57
C LEU A 141 39.32 1.62 19.24
N LEU A 142 39.55 1.25 17.96
CA LEU A 142 39.42 -0.12 17.44
C LEU A 142 40.76 -0.79 17.10
N GLY A 143 41.87 -0.05 17.15
CA GLY A 143 43.24 -0.61 17.07
C GLY A 143 43.66 -1.15 15.69
N LEU A 144 42.97 -0.75 14.61
CA LEU A 144 43.27 -1.15 13.24
C LEU A 144 44.04 -0.05 12.49
N GLN A 145 45.08 -0.42 11.74
CA GLN A 145 45.79 0.50 10.85
C GLN A 145 45.19 0.44 9.42
N PRO A 146 44.96 1.59 8.77
CA PRO A 146 44.50 1.62 7.38
C PRO A 146 45.62 1.24 6.40
N LEU A 147 45.24 0.61 5.28
CA LEU A 147 46.11 0.37 4.13
C LEU A 147 45.82 1.41 3.02
N PRO A 148 46.81 1.77 2.17
CA PRO A 148 46.61 2.76 1.12
C PRO A 148 45.72 2.22 -0.02
N ILE A 149 44.96 3.12 -0.65
CA ILE A 149 44.24 2.87 -1.90
C ILE A 149 44.72 3.92 -2.89
N ASP A 150 45.50 3.50 -3.90
CA ASP A 150 45.75 4.32 -5.08
C ASP A 150 44.57 4.16 -6.06
N ILE A 151 44.06 5.28 -6.57
CA ILE A 151 43.01 5.33 -7.58
C ILE A 151 43.60 6.00 -8.82
N ASP A 152 43.62 5.29 -9.95
CA ASP A 152 44.12 5.79 -11.22
C ASP A 152 43.10 5.47 -12.32
N CYS A 153 42.57 6.51 -12.97
CA CYS A 153 41.55 6.44 -14.01
C CYS A 153 42.08 7.04 -15.32
N PRO A 154 41.78 6.41 -16.46
CA PRO A 154 41.59 7.18 -17.69
C PRO A 154 40.36 6.75 -18.51
N GLU A 155 39.78 7.71 -19.22
CA GLU A 155 38.65 7.53 -20.13
C GLU A 155 39.07 7.10 -21.55
N SER A 156 38.11 6.50 -22.27
CA SER A 156 37.91 6.51 -23.73
C SER A 156 39.10 6.54 -24.71
N PHE A 157 39.15 5.57 -25.64
CA PHE A 157 39.62 5.82 -27.01
C PHE A 157 38.90 4.92 -28.04
N GLU A 158 38.71 5.43 -29.26
CA GLU A 158 38.02 4.71 -30.33
C GLU A 158 38.92 3.74 -31.13
N ALA A 159 38.26 2.73 -31.71
CA ALA A 159 38.57 2.03 -32.96
C ALA A 159 40.03 1.74 -33.37
N LEU A 160 40.38 0.45 -33.48
CA LEU A 160 41.30 -0.01 -34.54
C LEU A 160 41.06 -1.46 -34.97
N GLN A 161 41.51 -1.73 -36.19
CA GLN A 161 41.10 -2.77 -37.13
C GLN A 161 41.47 -4.23 -36.79
N ASN A 162 40.74 -5.15 -37.41
CA ASN A 162 41.04 -6.58 -37.56
C ASN A 162 42.42 -6.81 -38.21
N PRO A 163 43.14 -7.90 -37.86
CA PRO A 163 43.52 -8.82 -38.94
C PRO A 163 43.42 -10.32 -38.60
N GLU A 164 43.25 -11.12 -39.65
CA GLU A 164 43.33 -12.58 -39.67
C GLU A 164 44.78 -13.07 -39.36
N SER A 165 45.09 -14.32 -38.98
CA SER A 165 44.65 -15.58 -39.59
C SER A 165 45.28 -16.84 -38.91
N ARG A 166 44.82 -18.03 -39.35
CA ARG A 166 45.66 -19.24 -39.68
C ARG A 166 45.66 -20.49 -38.76
N ALA A 167 44.58 -21.27 -38.90
CA ALA A 167 44.55 -22.72 -39.26
C ALA A 167 45.15 -23.83 -38.34
N GLY A 168 44.41 -24.95 -38.20
CA GLY A 168 44.77 -26.07 -37.29
C GLY A 168 44.11 -27.46 -37.49
N GLN A 169 43.87 -27.92 -38.73
CA GLN A 169 43.61 -29.34 -39.12
C GLN A 169 42.25 -30.02 -38.78
N VAL A 170 42.01 -31.15 -39.48
CA VAL A 170 40.79 -31.99 -39.71
C VAL A 170 41.25 -33.32 -40.39
N PRO A 171 40.46 -34.40 -40.64
CA PRO A 171 38.99 -34.58 -40.74
C PRO A 171 38.47 -35.78 -39.87
N GLU A 172 37.55 -36.72 -40.15
CA GLU A 172 36.70 -37.13 -41.32
C GLU A 172 35.54 -38.09 -40.91
N ASN A 173 34.57 -38.33 -41.82
CA ASN A 173 33.69 -39.52 -41.98
C ASN A 173 32.51 -39.82 -41.00
N ARG A 174 31.31 -40.27 -41.46
CA ARG A 174 30.67 -40.22 -42.81
C ARG A 174 29.18 -40.68 -42.80
N ASP A 175 28.44 -40.30 -43.87
CA ASP A 175 27.23 -40.93 -44.47
C ASP A 175 25.92 -41.02 -43.64
N GLN A 176 24.69 -41.08 -44.18
CA GLN A 176 24.00 -40.71 -45.46
C GLN A 176 22.46 -40.68 -45.14
N LEU A 177 21.47 -40.28 -45.96
CA LEU A 177 21.27 -40.31 -47.42
C LEU A 177 20.17 -39.29 -47.85
N LEU A 178 20.10 -38.93 -49.15
CA LEU A 178 19.13 -37.98 -49.76
C LEU A 178 18.63 -38.47 -51.14
N SER A 179 17.43 -38.06 -51.58
CA SER A 179 16.97 -37.95 -53.01
C SER A 179 15.45 -37.65 -53.09
N GLU A 180 14.86 -37.03 -54.14
CA GLU A 180 15.34 -36.12 -55.20
C GLU A 180 14.13 -35.40 -55.87
N GLN A 181 14.37 -34.37 -56.71
CA GLN A 181 13.34 -33.71 -57.57
C GLN A 181 13.47 -34.17 -59.05
N PRO A 182 12.59 -33.76 -59.98
CA PRO A 182 12.91 -32.55 -60.78
C PRO A 182 11.72 -31.70 -61.31
N LEU A 183 12.01 -30.48 -61.77
CA LEU A 183 11.09 -29.58 -62.53
C LEU A 183 11.14 -29.80 -64.05
N LYS A 184 10.16 -29.24 -64.79
CA LYS A 184 10.27 -28.82 -66.21
C LYS A 184 9.20 -27.79 -66.61
N ASP A 185 9.59 -26.79 -67.39
CA ASP A 185 8.72 -25.73 -67.93
C ASP A 185 8.13 -26.04 -69.32
N THR A 186 6.99 -25.41 -69.68
CA THR A 186 6.80 -24.60 -70.92
C THR A 186 5.39 -23.99 -71.02
N HIS A 187 5.25 -22.88 -71.76
CA HIS A 187 3.97 -22.23 -72.08
C HIS A 187 3.30 -22.81 -73.35
N GLN A 188 1.95 -22.85 -73.42
CA GLN A 188 1.13 -22.01 -74.33
C GLN A 188 -0.38 -22.41 -74.42
N THR A 189 -1.20 -21.42 -74.82
CA THR A 189 -2.56 -21.49 -75.43
C THR A 189 -3.74 -22.16 -74.69
N SER A 190 -4.81 -21.37 -74.50
CA SER A 190 -6.16 -21.84 -74.15
C SER A 190 -6.91 -22.42 -75.36
N PRO A 191 -7.98 -23.20 -75.12
CA PRO A 191 -9.29 -22.72 -75.58
C PRO A 191 -10.36 -22.72 -74.46
N HIS A 192 -11.45 -21.97 -74.67
CA HIS A 192 -12.60 -21.94 -73.76
C HIS A 192 -13.33 -23.29 -73.69
N ILE A 193 -13.57 -23.78 -72.48
CA ILE A 193 -14.69 -24.69 -72.18
C ILE A 193 -15.41 -24.15 -70.95
N SER A 194 -16.70 -23.82 -71.09
CA SER A 194 -17.52 -23.24 -70.03
C SER A 194 -17.98 -24.30 -69.04
N HIS A 195 -17.27 -24.44 -67.92
CA HIS A 195 -17.73 -25.25 -66.79
C HIS A 195 -18.40 -24.36 -65.73
N THR A 196 -19.69 -24.58 -65.50
CA THR A 196 -20.44 -23.97 -64.40
C THR A 196 -20.01 -24.59 -63.07
N THR A 197 -18.98 -24.01 -62.44
CA THR A 197 -18.51 -24.43 -61.12
C THR A 197 -19.55 -24.08 -60.05
N THR A 198 -20.23 -25.08 -59.50
CA THR A 198 -21.12 -24.91 -58.35
C THR A 198 -20.30 -24.59 -57.10
N THR A 199 -20.25 -23.31 -56.72
CA THR A 199 -19.54 -22.86 -55.52
C THR A 199 -20.22 -23.40 -54.25
N THR A 200 -19.66 -24.49 -53.71
CA THR A 200 -20.12 -25.06 -52.43
C THR A 200 -19.73 -24.10 -51.31
N GLN A 201 -20.70 -23.33 -50.80
CA GLN A 201 -20.47 -22.46 -49.64
C GLN A 201 -20.20 -23.31 -48.39
N VAL A 202 -19.01 -23.17 -47.82
CA VAL A 202 -18.67 -23.76 -46.52
C VAL A 202 -19.35 -22.96 -45.43
N ILE A 203 -20.53 -23.41 -45.01
CA ILE A 203 -21.27 -22.83 -43.88
C ILE A 203 -20.44 -23.06 -42.61
N LYS A 204 -19.79 -22.01 -42.08
CA LYS A 204 -19.21 -22.06 -40.74
C LYS A 204 -20.34 -22.30 -39.73
N MET A 205 -20.21 -23.35 -38.93
CA MET A 205 -21.16 -23.60 -37.83
C MET A 205 -21.03 -22.49 -36.78
N PRO A 206 -22.15 -22.02 -36.19
CA PRO A 206 -22.13 -21.03 -35.13
C PRO A 206 -21.40 -21.57 -33.89
N TYR A 207 -20.63 -20.69 -33.24
CA TYR A 207 -20.00 -20.99 -31.95
C TYR A 207 -20.95 -20.62 -30.81
N PHE A 208 -21.02 -21.48 -29.80
CA PHE A 208 -21.88 -21.30 -28.63
C PHE A 208 -21.06 -21.32 -27.34
N GLN A 209 -21.47 -20.49 -26.38
CA GLN A 209 -20.91 -20.44 -25.04
C GLN A 209 -22.01 -20.39 -23.98
N ILE A 210 -21.63 -20.71 -22.74
CA ILE A 210 -22.43 -20.51 -21.53
C ILE A 210 -21.50 -19.82 -20.51
N PRO A 211 -21.95 -18.76 -19.81
CA PRO A 211 -21.17 -18.15 -18.71
C PRO A 211 -20.76 -19.17 -17.64
N ASN A 212 -19.53 -19.08 -17.14
CA ASN A 212 -19.02 -20.00 -16.12
C ASN A 212 -19.86 -19.93 -14.82
N ALA A 213 -20.03 -21.08 -14.17
CA ALA A 213 -20.71 -21.20 -12.88
C ALA A 213 -19.71 -21.39 -11.72
N ARG A 214 -20.22 -21.42 -10.48
CA ARG A 214 -19.44 -21.79 -9.29
C ARG A 214 -20.25 -22.66 -8.33
N VAL A 215 -19.60 -23.68 -7.76
CA VAL A 215 -20.17 -24.54 -6.72
C VAL A 215 -20.70 -23.70 -5.55
N GLY A 216 -21.91 -24.03 -5.07
CA GLY A 216 -22.55 -23.37 -3.93
C GLY A 216 -23.16 -21.99 -4.21
N GLN A 217 -23.00 -21.42 -5.41
CA GLN A 217 -23.59 -20.12 -5.76
C GLN A 217 -24.88 -20.28 -6.60
N PRO A 218 -25.96 -19.52 -6.32
CA PRO A 218 -27.12 -19.46 -7.21
C PRO A 218 -26.70 -19.03 -8.61
N TYR A 219 -27.13 -19.81 -9.61
CA TYR A 219 -26.70 -19.66 -10.99
C TYR A 219 -27.89 -19.56 -11.94
N GLN A 220 -27.87 -18.57 -12.83
CA GLN A 220 -28.86 -18.34 -13.87
C GLN A 220 -28.16 -17.83 -15.13
N ALA A 221 -28.30 -18.53 -16.25
CA ALA A 221 -27.61 -18.19 -17.50
C ALA A 221 -28.29 -18.76 -18.75
N HIS A 222 -27.96 -18.23 -19.94
CA HIS A 222 -28.47 -18.71 -21.23
C HIS A 222 -27.34 -19.25 -22.12
N ILE A 223 -27.69 -20.10 -23.09
CA ILE A 223 -26.79 -20.48 -24.19
C ILE A 223 -26.67 -19.29 -25.15
N GLN A 224 -25.46 -18.76 -25.32
CA GLN A 224 -25.19 -17.60 -26.17
C GLN A 224 -24.55 -18.04 -27.50
N LYS A 225 -25.12 -17.64 -28.65
CA LYS A 225 -24.45 -17.72 -29.96
C LYS A 225 -23.49 -16.54 -30.09
N GLN A 226 -22.20 -16.79 -30.28
CA GLN A 226 -21.27 -15.75 -30.72
C GLN A 226 -21.39 -15.54 -32.24
N GLY A 227 -21.37 -14.28 -32.67
CA GLY A 227 -21.30 -13.88 -34.07
C GLY A 227 -19.90 -13.41 -34.47
N ASN A 228 -19.58 -13.47 -35.77
CA ASN A 228 -18.40 -12.78 -36.29
C ASN A 228 -18.66 -11.27 -36.31
N VAL A 229 -17.62 -10.46 -36.09
CA VAL A 229 -17.70 -8.99 -35.97
C VAL A 229 -18.29 -8.28 -37.21
N SER A 230 -18.39 -8.97 -38.36
CA SER A 230 -18.96 -8.46 -39.61
C SER A 230 -20.44 -8.78 -39.86
N GLU A 231 -21.11 -9.54 -38.98
CA GLU A 231 -22.51 -9.96 -39.17
C GLU A 231 -23.43 -9.30 -38.13
N LYS A 232 -24.61 -8.82 -38.56
CA LYS A 232 -25.59 -8.23 -37.63
C LYS A 232 -26.12 -9.31 -36.68
N VAL A 233 -25.73 -9.24 -35.41
CA VAL A 233 -26.15 -10.16 -34.35
C VAL A 233 -27.64 -9.93 -34.03
N SER A 234 -28.52 -10.54 -34.84
CA SER A 234 -29.98 -10.47 -34.69
C SER A 234 -30.68 -11.72 -35.24
N GLU A 235 -29.96 -12.84 -35.39
CA GLU A 235 -30.56 -14.14 -35.70
C GLU A 235 -31.10 -14.79 -34.43
N VAL A 236 -32.43 -14.86 -34.31
CA VAL A 236 -33.08 -15.63 -33.24
C VAL A 236 -32.76 -17.11 -33.44
N VAL A 237 -32.03 -17.69 -32.48
CA VAL A 237 -31.81 -19.14 -32.40
C VAL A 237 -32.94 -19.75 -31.60
N VAL A 238 -33.58 -20.80 -32.12
CA VAL A 238 -34.61 -21.56 -31.40
C VAL A 238 -34.06 -22.93 -31.05
N PHE A 239 -34.10 -23.30 -29.77
CA PHE A 239 -33.73 -24.63 -29.29
C PHE A 239 -34.91 -25.60 -29.38
N GLU A 240 -34.63 -26.89 -29.52
CA GLU A 240 -35.66 -27.94 -29.46
C GLU A 240 -35.99 -28.22 -27.98
N ALA A 241 -37.27 -28.16 -27.62
CA ALA A 241 -37.71 -28.36 -26.23
C ALA A 241 -37.29 -29.73 -25.70
N GLY A 242 -36.62 -29.76 -24.54
CA GLY A 242 -36.07 -30.99 -23.95
C GLY A 242 -34.81 -31.54 -24.63
N SER A 243 -34.24 -30.85 -25.63
CA SER A 243 -32.99 -31.30 -26.29
C SER A 243 -31.71 -30.94 -25.56
N VAL A 244 -31.76 -29.94 -24.67
CA VAL A 244 -30.59 -29.49 -23.89
C VAL A 244 -30.31 -30.49 -22.78
N GLN A 245 -29.22 -31.23 -22.92
CA GLN A 245 -28.80 -32.24 -21.94
C GLN A 245 -27.87 -31.61 -20.90
N VAL A 246 -28.31 -31.61 -19.64
CA VAL A 246 -27.53 -31.17 -18.48
C VAL A 246 -27.19 -32.39 -17.63
N PRO A 247 -25.91 -32.66 -17.32
CA PRO A 247 -25.53 -33.78 -16.45
C PRO A 247 -26.07 -33.56 -15.02
N PRO A 248 -26.89 -34.48 -14.46
CA PRO A 248 -27.57 -34.26 -13.17
C PRO A 248 -26.63 -33.95 -11.99
N GLU A 249 -25.40 -34.48 -12.02
CA GLU A 249 -24.36 -34.26 -11.03
C GLU A 249 -23.90 -32.79 -10.91
N THR A 250 -24.21 -31.95 -11.92
CA THR A 250 -23.94 -30.51 -11.88
C THR A 250 -24.76 -29.77 -10.83
N GLY A 251 -25.94 -30.27 -10.45
CA GLY A 251 -26.90 -29.55 -9.60
C GLY A 251 -27.73 -28.48 -10.35
N LEU A 252 -27.69 -28.47 -11.68
CA LEU A 252 -28.38 -27.51 -12.54
C LEU A 252 -29.48 -28.15 -13.39
N VAL A 253 -30.50 -27.36 -13.70
CA VAL A 253 -31.66 -27.73 -14.53
C VAL A 253 -31.81 -26.74 -15.67
N TYR A 254 -32.14 -27.20 -16.89
CA TYR A 254 -32.50 -26.33 -17.99
C TYR A 254 -34.02 -26.08 -18.04
N ASP A 255 -34.40 -24.84 -17.79
CA ASP A 255 -35.73 -24.29 -17.97
C ASP A 255 -35.93 -23.98 -19.47
N ALA A 256 -36.76 -24.79 -20.12
CA ALA A 256 -37.06 -24.70 -21.54
C ALA A 256 -38.13 -23.63 -21.89
N GLU A 257 -38.83 -23.05 -20.90
CA GLU A 257 -39.77 -21.95 -21.14
C GLU A 257 -38.98 -20.64 -21.28
N ASN A 258 -38.07 -20.36 -20.35
CA ASN A 258 -37.22 -19.18 -20.35
C ASN A 258 -35.85 -19.39 -21.04
N ASN A 259 -35.60 -20.59 -21.58
CA ASN A 259 -34.38 -20.97 -22.31
C ASN A 259 -33.08 -20.74 -21.52
N GLN A 260 -33.08 -21.14 -20.25
CA GLN A 260 -32.04 -20.81 -19.26
C GLN A 260 -31.63 -22.02 -18.40
N PHE A 261 -30.38 -22.06 -17.96
CA PHE A 261 -29.96 -22.90 -16.83
C PHE A 261 -30.32 -22.21 -15.52
N THR A 262 -30.79 -22.98 -14.53
CA THR A 262 -31.04 -22.51 -13.16
C THR A 262 -30.58 -23.56 -12.15
N GLY A 263 -30.23 -23.12 -10.94
CA GLY A 263 -29.94 -24.00 -9.80
C GLY A 263 -28.82 -23.46 -8.91
N VAL A 264 -28.21 -24.37 -8.14
CA VAL A 264 -27.01 -24.12 -7.34
C VAL A 264 -26.03 -25.25 -7.66
N PRO A 265 -24.87 -24.98 -8.30
CA PRO A 265 -23.99 -26.05 -8.73
C PRO A 265 -23.41 -26.85 -7.57
N THR A 266 -23.34 -28.17 -7.72
CA THR A 266 -22.88 -29.11 -6.68
C THR A 266 -21.51 -29.73 -6.97
N LEU A 267 -21.05 -29.70 -8.22
CA LEU A 267 -19.81 -30.34 -8.66
C LEU A 267 -19.01 -29.39 -9.58
N ALA A 268 -17.71 -29.27 -9.32
CA ALA A 268 -16.79 -28.52 -10.17
C ALA A 268 -16.27 -29.38 -11.34
N GLY A 269 -16.04 -28.76 -12.49
CA GLY A 269 -15.53 -29.42 -13.69
C GLY A 269 -16.03 -28.79 -15.00
N ASP A 270 -15.61 -29.40 -16.11
CA ASP A 270 -15.96 -28.99 -17.47
C ASP A 270 -17.02 -29.95 -18.05
N PHE A 271 -18.25 -29.46 -18.19
CA PHE A 271 -19.40 -30.26 -18.61
C PHE A 271 -19.78 -29.95 -20.06
N GLN A 272 -19.78 -30.94 -20.94
CA GLN A 272 -20.23 -30.76 -22.33
C GLN A 272 -21.75 -30.75 -22.40
N ILE A 273 -22.32 -29.60 -22.74
CA ILE A 273 -23.76 -29.45 -23.00
C ILE A 273 -24.02 -29.67 -24.48
N VAL A 274 -24.95 -30.56 -24.80
CA VAL A 274 -25.40 -30.89 -26.16
C VAL A 274 -26.88 -30.53 -26.30
N PHE A 275 -27.26 -29.99 -27.45
CA PHE A 275 -28.62 -29.51 -27.74
C PHE A 275 -28.92 -29.53 -29.25
N LYS A 276 -30.21 -29.46 -29.63
CA LYS A 276 -30.58 -29.15 -31.02
C LYS A 276 -31.06 -27.70 -31.12
N TYR A 277 -30.65 -27.03 -32.20
CA TYR A 277 -31.04 -25.66 -32.52
C TYR A 277 -31.42 -25.52 -33.99
N ARG A 278 -32.14 -24.47 -34.35
CA ARG A 278 -32.45 -24.08 -35.73
C ARG A 278 -32.27 -22.58 -35.95
N HIS A 279 -32.04 -22.20 -37.21
CA HIS A 279 -32.05 -20.81 -37.67
C HIS A 279 -33.31 -20.53 -38.51
N HIS A 280 -33.35 -19.38 -39.19
CA HIS A 280 -34.44 -18.99 -40.10
C HIS A 280 -34.58 -19.93 -41.32
N ASP A 281 -33.59 -20.78 -41.59
CA ASP A 281 -33.69 -21.88 -42.56
C ASP A 281 -34.64 -23.01 -42.12
N GLY A 282 -35.04 -23.02 -40.83
CA GLY A 282 -35.97 -23.99 -40.25
C GLY A 282 -35.37 -25.37 -39.99
N ALA A 283 -34.11 -25.61 -40.40
CA ALA A 283 -33.44 -26.89 -40.27
C ALA A 283 -32.87 -27.10 -38.86
N TRP A 284 -33.19 -28.22 -38.23
CA TRP A 284 -32.59 -28.64 -36.97
C TRP A 284 -31.14 -29.08 -37.18
N ARG A 285 -30.25 -28.62 -36.30
CA ARG A 285 -28.82 -28.90 -36.27
C ARG A 285 -28.40 -29.21 -34.84
N GLU A 286 -27.36 -30.03 -34.67
CA GLU A 286 -26.77 -30.28 -33.36
C GLU A 286 -25.78 -29.16 -33.00
N GLY A 287 -25.89 -28.66 -31.77
CA GLY A 287 -24.99 -27.70 -31.17
C GLY A 287 -24.37 -28.26 -29.89
N LYS A 288 -23.17 -27.79 -29.56
CA LYS A 288 -22.48 -28.14 -28.32
C LYS A 288 -21.64 -26.98 -27.80
N CYS A 289 -21.48 -26.91 -26.49
CA CYS A 289 -20.59 -25.99 -25.79
C CYS A 289 -20.13 -26.61 -24.46
N THR A 290 -19.15 -26.00 -23.82
CA THR A 290 -18.71 -26.38 -22.48
C THR A 290 -19.32 -25.43 -21.46
N LEU A 291 -19.92 -25.98 -20.41
CA LEU A 291 -20.24 -25.29 -19.17
C LEU A 291 -19.10 -25.57 -18.18
N ILE A 292 -18.35 -24.53 -17.82
CA ILE A 292 -17.29 -24.61 -16.81
C ILE A 292 -17.88 -24.27 -15.45
N ILE A 293 -17.79 -25.18 -14.49
CA ILE A 293 -18.22 -24.96 -13.10
C ILE A 293 -16.98 -24.92 -12.22
N THR A 294 -16.67 -23.75 -11.68
CA THR A 294 -15.54 -23.54 -10.76
C THR A 294 -15.87 -24.06 -9.36
N ALA A 295 -14.88 -24.60 -8.64
CA ALA A 295 -15.03 -24.90 -7.22
C ALA A 295 -15.21 -23.61 -6.40
N ASP A 296 -15.73 -23.71 -5.17
CA ASP A 296 -15.56 -22.62 -4.20
C ASP A 296 -14.07 -22.55 -3.83
N PRO A 297 -13.36 -21.43 -4.05
CA PRO A 297 -11.97 -21.28 -3.64
C PRO A 297 -11.73 -21.62 -2.16
N ARG A 298 -12.74 -21.45 -1.29
CA ARG A 298 -12.66 -21.81 0.14
C ARG A 298 -12.50 -23.31 0.37
N SER A 299 -13.11 -24.14 -0.48
CA SER A 299 -13.06 -25.61 -0.40
C SER A 299 -11.74 -26.24 -0.89
N LEU A 300 -10.82 -25.42 -1.43
CA LEU A 300 -9.49 -25.84 -1.85
C LEU A 300 -8.44 -25.71 -0.73
N TRP A 301 -8.69 -24.84 0.26
CA TRP A 301 -7.82 -24.67 1.41
C TRP A 301 -7.90 -25.87 2.35
N GLN A 302 -6.76 -26.22 2.94
CA GLN A 302 -6.61 -27.35 3.85
C GLN A 302 -5.91 -26.85 5.10
N VAL A 303 -6.26 -27.41 6.27
CA VAL A 303 -5.56 -27.13 7.52
C VAL A 303 -4.64 -28.31 7.81
N ASN A 304 -3.40 -28.20 7.34
CA ASN A 304 -2.35 -29.19 7.54
C ASN A 304 -1.51 -28.79 8.77
N GLU A 305 -1.24 -29.75 9.65
CA GLU A 305 -0.40 -29.51 10.83
C GLU A 305 1.10 -29.51 10.45
N PRO A 306 1.93 -28.59 10.98
CA PRO A 306 3.35 -28.59 10.71
C PRO A 306 4.08 -29.82 11.22
N ALA A 307 5.10 -30.24 10.48
CA ALA A 307 5.89 -31.42 10.85
C ALA A 307 6.66 -31.17 12.15
N THR A 308 6.48 -32.07 13.13
CA THR A 308 6.97 -31.94 14.53
C THR A 308 8.49 -31.93 14.70
N ASN A 309 9.25 -32.12 13.60
CA ASN A 309 10.71 -32.09 13.55
C ASN A 309 11.28 -30.79 12.95
N LEU A 310 10.42 -29.83 12.57
CA LEU A 310 10.84 -28.51 12.09
C LEU A 310 11.37 -27.64 13.24
N PRO A 311 12.36 -26.77 12.99
CA PRO A 311 12.88 -25.86 14.01
C PRO A 311 11.90 -24.70 14.30
N TYR A 312 12.08 -24.09 15.48
CA TYR A 312 11.31 -22.93 15.96
C TYR A 312 9.77 -23.15 15.96
N PRO A 313 9.24 -24.16 16.66
CA PRO A 313 7.79 -24.37 16.72
C PRO A 313 7.09 -23.17 17.38
N LYS A 314 6.22 -22.49 16.63
CA LYS A 314 5.37 -21.38 17.10
C LYS A 314 3.91 -21.83 17.24
N ALA A 315 3.11 -21.17 18.07
CA ALA A 315 1.68 -21.45 18.15
C ALA A 315 0.93 -20.87 16.94
N HIS A 316 -0.10 -21.58 16.44
CA HIS A 316 -0.95 -21.10 15.33
C HIS A 316 -1.68 -19.80 15.66
N THR A 317 -1.91 -19.54 16.94
CA THR A 317 -2.61 -18.36 17.46
C THR A 317 -1.97 -17.90 18.75
N GLU A 318 -1.89 -16.59 18.96
CA GLU A 318 -1.37 -15.98 20.18
C GLU A 318 -2.06 -14.64 20.40
N HIS A 319 -2.29 -14.27 21.66
CA HIS A 319 -3.02 -13.06 22.02
C HIS A 319 -2.64 -12.61 23.42
N GLN A 320 -2.78 -11.32 23.69
CA GLN A 320 -2.47 -10.71 24.98
C GLN A 320 -3.31 -9.44 25.18
N LEU A 321 -3.87 -9.28 26.39
CA LEU A 321 -4.56 -8.08 26.84
C LEU A 321 -3.84 -7.47 28.06
N LEU A 322 -3.54 -6.19 27.98
CA LEU A 322 -3.07 -5.34 29.06
C LEU A 322 -4.12 -4.25 29.31
N SER A 323 -4.54 -4.08 30.57
CA SER A 323 -5.61 -3.14 30.95
C SER A 323 -5.16 -2.22 32.06
N THR A 324 -5.36 -0.91 31.86
CA THR A 324 -5.14 0.13 32.86
C THR A 324 -6.43 0.90 33.15
N SER A 325 -6.41 1.78 34.13
CA SER A 325 -7.54 2.68 34.44
C SER A 325 -7.79 3.76 33.37
N GLN A 326 -6.86 3.97 32.43
CA GLN A 326 -6.95 5.02 31.40
C GLN A 326 -7.08 4.46 29.99
N PHE A 327 -6.47 3.31 29.70
CA PHE A 327 -6.47 2.65 28.40
C PHE A 327 -6.36 1.13 28.49
N LYS A 328 -6.85 0.45 27.45
CA LYS A 328 -6.53 -0.95 27.14
C LYS A 328 -5.48 -0.99 26.02
N LEU A 329 -4.66 -2.03 26.02
CA LEU A 329 -3.69 -2.37 24.99
C LEU A 329 -3.81 -3.88 24.73
N ALA A 330 -4.14 -4.26 23.50
CA ALA A 330 -4.26 -5.66 23.10
C ALA A 330 -3.39 -5.94 21.89
N ALA A 331 -2.94 -7.18 21.77
CA ALA A 331 -2.36 -7.70 20.55
C ALA A 331 -2.85 -9.13 20.31
N ALA A 332 -2.94 -9.50 19.03
CA ALA A 332 -3.25 -10.85 18.61
C ALA A 332 -2.51 -11.17 17.30
N SER A 333 -2.24 -12.45 17.08
CA SER A 333 -1.53 -12.96 15.93
C SER A 333 -2.06 -14.33 15.52
N ARG A 334 -2.34 -14.54 14.23
CA ARG A 334 -3.01 -15.72 13.68
C ARG A 334 -2.33 -16.23 12.42
N ARG A 335 -2.11 -17.55 12.36
CA ARG A 335 -1.60 -18.30 11.20
C ARG A 335 -2.48 -18.09 9.97
N GLY A 336 -1.83 -17.82 8.84
CA GLY A 336 -2.43 -17.62 7.53
C GLY A 336 -2.89 -18.91 6.87
N ARG A 337 -3.79 -18.77 5.90
CA ARG A 337 -4.29 -19.88 5.08
C ARG A 337 -3.22 -20.43 4.14
N SER A 338 -2.30 -19.59 3.69
CA SER A 338 -1.04 -19.99 3.02
C SER A 338 -0.32 -21.05 3.86
N HIS A 339 -0.07 -20.72 5.12
CA HIS A 339 0.67 -21.55 6.07
C HIS A 339 -0.13 -22.76 6.57
N GLU A 340 -1.44 -22.63 6.76
CA GLU A 340 -2.36 -23.76 6.98
C GLU A 340 -2.25 -24.80 5.87
N HIS A 341 -2.32 -24.39 4.60
CA HIS A 341 -2.27 -25.32 3.46
C HIS A 341 -0.88 -25.91 3.24
N ALA A 342 0.18 -25.11 3.39
CA ALA A 342 1.56 -25.55 3.25
C ALA A 342 2.04 -26.48 4.38
N GLY A 343 1.39 -26.46 5.55
CA GLY A 343 1.91 -27.11 6.74
C GLY A 343 3.15 -26.41 7.32
N SER A 344 3.28 -25.10 7.14
CA SER A 344 4.24 -24.25 7.87
C SER A 344 3.56 -23.61 9.08
N PHE A 345 4.35 -23.16 10.05
CA PHE A 345 3.83 -22.44 11.22
C PHE A 345 3.40 -21.02 10.85
N ARG A 346 2.88 -20.30 11.86
CA ARG A 346 2.86 -18.84 11.86
C ARG A 346 4.30 -18.32 11.94
N ASP A 347 4.64 -17.41 11.04
CA ASP A 347 5.92 -16.72 10.97
C ASP A 347 5.83 -15.29 11.56
N ASP A 348 4.64 -14.68 11.61
CA ASP A 348 4.33 -13.45 12.36
C ASP A 348 4.70 -13.49 13.87
N ASP A 349 5.07 -12.35 14.44
CA ASP A 349 5.34 -12.14 15.88
C ASP A 349 4.92 -10.74 16.39
N PHE A 350 4.81 -10.57 17.71
CA PHE A 350 4.49 -9.28 18.34
C PHE A 350 5.10 -9.12 19.73
N PHE A 351 5.13 -7.88 20.21
CA PHE A 351 5.45 -7.55 21.61
C PHE A 351 4.58 -6.38 22.08
N ILE A 352 3.89 -6.54 23.21
CA ILE A 352 3.20 -5.43 23.89
C ILE A 352 3.54 -5.40 25.39
N ALA A 353 3.79 -4.20 25.91
CA ALA A 353 4.08 -4.00 27.33
C ALA A 353 3.68 -2.59 27.82
N THR A 354 3.24 -2.51 29.07
CA THR A 354 3.04 -1.27 29.84
C THR A 354 4.20 -1.07 30.81
N ILE A 355 4.69 0.16 31.00
CA ILE A 355 5.74 0.46 31.99
C ILE A 355 5.08 0.78 33.34
N ASP A 356 5.33 -0.06 34.35
CA ASP A 356 4.78 0.04 35.71
C ASP A 356 4.84 1.45 36.31
N ASN A 357 3.73 1.88 36.92
CA ASN A 357 3.54 3.20 37.54
C ASN A 357 3.68 4.41 36.58
N THR A 358 3.70 4.19 35.26
CA THR A 358 3.75 5.26 34.26
C THR A 358 2.56 5.20 33.29
N ALA A 359 2.49 6.19 32.40
CA ALA A 359 1.54 6.24 31.28
C ALA A 359 2.14 5.72 29.95
N TRP A 360 3.33 5.13 29.98
CA TRP A 360 4.08 4.69 28.80
C TRP A 360 3.78 3.22 28.45
N SER A 361 3.85 2.89 27.16
CA SER A 361 3.69 1.54 26.61
C SER A 361 4.54 1.35 25.35
N VAL A 362 4.88 0.10 25.08
CA VAL A 362 5.59 -0.36 23.88
C VAL A 362 4.66 -1.30 23.11
N MET A 363 4.61 -1.13 21.79
CA MET A 363 3.82 -1.93 20.86
C MET A 363 4.70 -2.28 19.66
N ILE A 364 4.75 -3.54 19.26
CA ILE A 364 5.55 -4.01 18.12
C ILE A 364 4.80 -5.12 17.40
N VAL A 365 4.83 -5.08 16.06
CA VAL A 365 4.45 -6.19 15.18
C VAL A 365 5.58 -6.45 14.18
N ALA A 366 5.80 -7.70 13.82
CA ALA A 366 6.83 -8.12 12.87
C ALA A 366 6.32 -9.31 12.05
N ASP A 367 6.18 -9.12 10.74
CA ASP A 367 5.98 -10.23 9.81
C ASP A 367 7.31 -10.96 9.58
N GLY A 368 7.24 -12.29 9.48
CA GLY A 368 8.35 -13.13 9.07
C GLY A 368 8.20 -13.57 7.62
N ALA A 369 8.96 -12.94 6.72
CA ALA A 369 8.88 -13.15 5.27
C ALA A 369 8.80 -14.63 4.85
N GLY A 370 7.66 -15.08 4.31
CA GLY A 370 7.41 -16.47 3.89
C GLY A 370 8.35 -17.05 2.81
N SER A 371 9.27 -16.25 2.28
CA SER A 371 10.37 -16.71 1.39
C SER A 371 11.65 -17.14 2.15
N ALA A 372 11.74 -16.88 3.46
CA ALA A 372 12.90 -17.11 4.30
C ALA A 372 12.62 -18.26 5.31
N PRO A 373 13.39 -19.37 5.31
CA PRO A 373 12.99 -20.59 6.02
C PRO A 373 12.98 -20.51 7.56
N TYR A 374 13.59 -19.48 8.14
CA TYR A 374 13.65 -19.18 9.58
C TYR A 374 13.11 -17.78 9.93
N SER A 375 12.40 -17.15 8.98
CA SER A 375 11.54 -15.96 9.13
C SER A 375 10.98 -15.77 10.55
N ARG A 376 10.30 -16.80 11.06
CA ARG A 376 9.58 -16.82 12.33
C ARG A 376 10.42 -16.61 13.58
N GLU A 377 11.71 -16.92 13.49
CA GLU A 377 12.68 -16.68 14.54
C GLU A 377 13.32 -15.29 14.36
N GLY A 378 13.45 -14.81 13.11
CA GLY A 378 13.80 -13.43 12.80
C GLY A 378 12.80 -12.45 13.40
N SER A 379 11.50 -12.62 13.12
CA SER A 379 10.42 -11.79 13.66
C SER A 379 10.35 -11.84 15.18
N ARG A 380 10.47 -13.03 15.77
CA ARG A 380 10.55 -13.22 17.22
C ARG A 380 11.77 -12.53 17.83
N ILE A 381 12.95 -12.63 17.23
CA ILE A 381 14.16 -11.93 17.71
C ILE A 381 13.98 -10.42 17.59
N ALA A 382 13.48 -9.91 16.46
CA ALA A 382 13.29 -8.49 16.22
C ALA A 382 12.28 -7.87 17.19
N ALA A 383 11.11 -8.49 17.36
CA ALA A 383 10.06 -8.02 18.26
C ALA A 383 10.51 -8.06 19.72
N GLN A 384 11.03 -9.19 20.20
CA GLN A 384 11.39 -9.37 21.61
C GLN A 384 12.65 -8.57 22.00
N THR A 385 13.66 -8.49 21.12
CA THR A 385 14.89 -7.70 21.39
C THR A 385 14.60 -6.21 21.43
N THR A 386 13.81 -5.71 20.47
CA THR A 386 13.40 -4.30 20.45
C THR A 386 12.48 -3.99 21.63
N GLY A 387 11.50 -4.86 21.90
CA GLY A 387 10.56 -4.71 23.01
C GLY A 387 11.23 -4.56 24.37
N GLN A 388 12.14 -5.48 24.70
CA GLN A 388 12.88 -5.46 25.96
C GLN A 388 13.77 -4.21 26.09
N LEU A 389 14.50 -3.84 25.02
CA LEU A 389 15.40 -2.68 25.06
C LEU A 389 14.63 -1.36 25.24
N LEU A 390 13.47 -1.22 24.58
CA LEU A 390 12.58 -0.07 24.77
C LEU A 390 12.01 -0.03 26.19
N LEU A 391 11.54 -1.17 26.70
CA LEU A 391 10.99 -1.29 28.05
C LEU A 391 12.01 -0.86 29.11
N ASP A 392 13.23 -1.40 29.05
CA ASP A 392 14.31 -1.09 29.98
C ASP A 392 14.75 0.38 29.89
N TYR A 393 14.84 0.95 28.68
CA TYR A 393 15.17 2.36 28.53
C TYR A 393 14.10 3.27 29.13
N ILE A 394 12.83 3.06 28.79
CA ILE A 394 11.72 3.92 29.24
C ILE A 394 11.55 3.80 30.75
N ALA A 395 11.62 2.59 31.33
CA ALA A 395 11.56 2.39 32.77
C ALA A 395 12.59 3.27 33.52
N ASN A 396 13.82 3.38 33.01
CA ASN A 396 14.88 4.18 33.62
C ASN A 396 14.84 5.69 33.28
N HIS A 397 14.26 6.10 32.13
CA HIS A 397 14.35 7.48 31.63
C HIS A 397 13.00 8.22 31.54
N HIS A 398 11.87 7.59 31.88
CA HIS A 398 10.53 8.17 31.73
C HIS A 398 10.38 9.58 32.35
N GLN A 399 11.08 9.88 33.46
CA GLN A 399 11.00 11.20 34.10
C GLN A 399 11.56 12.34 33.24
N GLN A 400 12.58 12.06 32.41
CA GLN A 400 13.18 13.02 31.48
C GLN A 400 12.30 13.20 30.25
N LEU A 401 11.83 12.08 29.66
CA LEU A 401 10.86 12.09 28.57
C LEU A 401 9.58 12.85 28.96
N ASP A 402 9.11 12.68 30.20
CA ASP A 402 7.97 13.38 30.76
C ASP A 402 8.19 14.89 30.92
N GLU A 403 9.39 15.34 31.25
CA GLU A 403 9.69 16.77 31.33
C GLU A 403 9.71 17.40 29.93
N HIS A 404 10.39 16.78 28.96
CA HIS A 404 10.36 17.27 27.58
C HIS A 404 8.93 17.31 27.02
N LEU A 405 8.09 16.31 27.30
CA LEU A 405 6.71 16.27 26.83
C LEU A 405 5.80 17.32 27.51
N ARG A 406 6.13 17.82 28.71
CA ARG A 406 5.41 18.96 29.33
C ARG A 406 5.63 20.27 28.56
N GLN A 407 6.79 20.43 27.92
CA GLN A 407 7.16 21.61 27.15
C GLN A 407 6.59 21.60 25.71
N TRP A 408 5.97 20.49 25.27
CA TRP A 408 5.32 20.39 23.95
C TRP A 408 3.85 20.82 24.03
N GLN A 409 3.53 22.01 23.51
CA GLN A 409 2.14 22.42 23.31
C GLN A 409 1.61 21.93 21.95
N ILE A 410 0.58 21.07 21.97
CA ILE A 410 -0.03 20.53 20.75
C ILE A 410 -0.60 21.68 19.90
N GLY A 411 -0.27 21.66 18.60
CA GLY A 411 -0.68 22.70 17.65
C GLY A 411 0.14 24.00 17.71
N SER A 412 1.06 24.15 18.67
CA SER A 412 1.95 25.31 18.72
C SER A 412 3.16 25.17 17.78
N GLN A 413 3.76 26.32 17.47
CA GLN A 413 5.00 26.48 16.70
C GLN A 413 5.98 27.42 17.43
N ASP A 414 5.82 27.59 18.74
CA ASP A 414 6.78 28.29 19.60
C ASP A 414 8.09 27.51 19.76
N GLU A 415 9.14 28.21 20.21
CA GLU A 415 10.47 27.64 20.34
C GLU A 415 10.58 26.53 21.40
N PRO A 416 9.95 26.64 22.59
CA PRO A 416 9.88 25.52 23.55
C PRO A 416 9.27 24.25 22.95
N THR A 417 8.16 24.37 22.20
CA THR A 417 7.50 23.24 21.54
C THR A 417 8.37 22.60 20.46
N LYS A 418 9.07 23.41 19.67
CA LYS A 418 10.05 22.93 18.67
C LYS A 418 11.23 22.22 19.34
N GLN A 419 11.85 22.83 20.35
CA GLN A 419 12.96 22.24 21.08
C GLN A 419 12.55 20.93 21.78
N ALA A 420 11.35 20.89 22.39
CA ALA A 420 10.80 19.70 23.03
C ALA A 420 10.59 18.55 22.04
N SER A 421 9.95 18.83 20.91
CA SER A 421 9.69 17.83 19.86
C SER A 421 10.99 17.34 19.21
N GLN A 422 11.93 18.22 18.89
CA GLN A 422 13.27 17.85 18.40
C GLN A 422 14.06 17.00 19.40
N THR A 423 14.02 17.35 20.69
CA THR A 423 14.71 16.58 21.74
C THR A 423 14.13 15.18 21.86
N LEU A 424 12.81 15.05 21.89
CA LEU A 424 12.12 13.76 21.91
C LEU A 424 12.37 12.95 20.62
N ASN A 425 12.41 13.61 19.45
CA ASN A 425 12.76 12.97 18.19
C ASN A 425 14.13 12.30 18.27
N ASN A 426 15.14 13.04 18.74
CA ASN A 426 16.51 12.56 18.81
C ASN A 426 16.67 11.46 19.87
N CYS A 427 16.00 11.58 21.02
CA CYS A 427 15.98 10.52 22.04
C CYS A 427 15.39 9.20 21.49
N PHE A 428 14.27 9.25 20.77
CA PHE A 428 13.66 8.06 20.20
C PHE A 428 14.40 7.54 18.95
N TYR A 429 15.00 8.42 18.15
CA TYR A 429 15.86 8.06 17.03
C TYR A 429 17.05 7.19 17.46
N GLU A 430 17.85 7.65 18.43
CA GLU A 430 19.01 6.91 18.96
C GLU A 430 18.57 5.57 19.59
N LEU A 431 17.43 5.59 20.28
CA LEU A 431 16.87 4.41 20.94
C LEU A 431 16.42 3.34 19.93
N PHE A 432 15.68 3.72 18.89
CA PHE A 432 15.24 2.82 17.83
C PHE A 432 16.43 2.35 16.98
N TYR A 433 17.40 3.21 16.69
CA TYR A 433 18.62 2.83 15.96
C TYR A 433 19.38 1.74 16.71
N LYS A 434 19.59 1.92 18.03
CA LYS A 434 20.19 0.91 18.89
C LYS A 434 19.38 -0.39 18.93
N ALA A 435 18.04 -0.31 19.01
CA ALA A 435 17.18 -1.49 19.02
C ALA A 435 17.24 -2.30 17.71
N ALA A 436 17.21 -1.61 16.57
CA ALA A 436 17.34 -2.22 15.25
C ALA A 436 18.72 -2.87 15.07
N GLN A 437 19.81 -2.15 15.40
CA GLN A 437 21.17 -2.70 15.32
C GLN A 437 21.36 -3.93 16.23
N GLN A 438 20.83 -3.92 17.46
CA GLN A 438 20.92 -5.08 18.36
C GLN A 438 20.11 -6.28 17.86
N SER A 439 18.94 -6.04 17.25
CA SER A 439 18.13 -7.09 16.63
C SER A 439 18.82 -7.72 15.42
N ILE A 440 19.36 -6.89 14.51
CA ILE A 440 20.18 -7.33 13.37
C ILE A 440 21.41 -8.12 13.85
N GLN A 441 22.07 -7.67 14.92
CA GLN A 441 23.23 -8.35 15.49
C GLN A 441 22.89 -9.74 16.02
N GLN A 442 21.75 -9.92 16.70
CA GLN A 442 21.31 -11.25 17.18
C GLN A 442 20.94 -12.17 16.02
N ILE A 443 20.26 -11.65 14.98
CA ILE A 443 19.94 -12.40 13.76
C ILE A 443 21.22 -12.86 13.04
N ASP A 444 22.20 -11.96 12.85
CA ASP A 444 23.50 -12.31 12.26
C ASP A 444 24.27 -13.35 13.09
N GLN A 445 24.24 -13.25 14.43
CA GLN A 445 24.88 -14.22 15.32
C GLN A 445 24.24 -15.61 15.21
N LEU A 446 22.91 -15.69 15.16
CA LEU A 446 22.19 -16.96 15.01
C LEU A 446 22.40 -17.56 13.61
N ALA A 447 22.37 -16.74 12.56
CA ALA A 447 22.65 -17.17 11.20
C ALA A 447 24.09 -17.69 11.04
N GLN A 448 25.08 -17.00 11.62
CA GLN A 448 26.47 -17.46 11.67
C GLN A 448 26.60 -18.78 12.43
N ALA A 449 25.92 -18.94 13.58
CA ALA A 449 25.94 -20.17 14.38
C ALA A 449 25.25 -21.36 13.69
N GLN A 450 24.49 -21.12 12.63
CA GLN A 450 23.81 -22.15 11.81
C GLN A 450 24.37 -22.25 10.38
N GLU A 451 25.48 -21.57 10.09
CA GLU A 451 26.16 -21.55 8.79
C GLU A 451 25.25 -21.14 7.60
N VAL A 452 24.28 -20.25 7.86
CA VAL A 452 23.33 -19.71 6.85
C VAL A 452 23.47 -18.19 6.68
N SER A 453 22.88 -17.65 5.61
CA SER A 453 22.71 -16.20 5.46
C SER A 453 21.68 -15.66 6.45
N SER A 454 21.88 -14.47 7.02
CA SER A 454 20.87 -13.78 7.83
C SER A 454 19.58 -13.45 7.07
N LYS A 455 19.61 -13.44 5.72
CA LYS A 455 18.40 -13.41 4.89
C LYS A 455 17.47 -14.63 5.09
N ALA A 456 17.94 -15.71 5.70
CA ALA A 456 17.10 -16.83 6.10
C ALA A 456 16.16 -16.50 7.27
N PHE A 457 16.38 -15.37 7.96
CA PHE A 457 15.60 -14.83 9.08
C PHE A 457 14.99 -13.46 8.72
N ALA A 458 14.70 -13.22 7.44
CA ALA A 458 14.15 -11.95 6.98
C ALA A 458 12.79 -11.65 7.64
N THR A 459 12.61 -10.41 8.09
CA THR A 459 11.44 -9.96 8.85
C THR A 459 11.23 -8.46 8.68
N THR A 460 9.98 -8.01 8.73
CA THR A 460 9.62 -6.59 8.91
C THR A 460 9.73 -6.20 10.40
N LEU A 461 9.70 -4.90 10.72
CA LEU A 461 9.69 -4.42 12.11
C LEU A 461 8.94 -3.09 12.21
N LEU A 462 7.73 -3.14 12.74
CA LEU A 462 6.86 -1.98 12.98
C LEU A 462 6.71 -1.75 14.49
N VAL A 463 7.14 -0.58 14.96
CA VAL A 463 7.33 -0.26 16.38
C VAL A 463 6.62 1.04 16.73
N ALA A 464 5.96 1.08 17.89
CA ALA A 464 5.47 2.28 18.53
C ALA A 464 5.79 2.31 20.02
N VAL A 465 6.30 3.45 20.49
CA VAL A 465 6.28 3.85 21.90
C VAL A 465 5.16 4.87 22.06
N VAL A 466 4.21 4.56 22.94
CA VAL A 466 3.02 5.37 23.18
C VAL A 466 3.05 5.88 24.62
N LYS A 467 2.65 7.14 24.82
CA LYS A 467 2.26 7.63 26.14
C LYS A 467 0.82 8.11 26.11
N GLN A 468 -0.05 7.40 26.84
CA GLN A 468 -1.48 7.71 26.88
C GLN A 468 -1.82 8.49 28.16
N GLN A 469 -2.19 9.76 27.99
CA GLN A 469 -2.63 10.66 29.06
C GLN A 469 -4.11 11.01 28.88
N THR A 470 -4.71 11.68 29.87
CA THR A 470 -6.08 12.19 29.78
C THR A 470 -6.24 13.10 28.56
N ASN A 471 -7.06 12.67 27.60
CA ASN A 471 -7.35 13.34 26.33
C ASN A 471 -6.13 13.65 25.45
N LYS A 472 -4.93 13.11 25.75
CA LYS A 472 -3.70 13.39 25.00
C LYS A 472 -2.86 12.13 24.82
N THR A 473 -2.36 11.90 23.61
CA THR A 473 -1.56 10.71 23.28
C THR A 473 -0.29 11.13 22.56
N PHE A 474 0.87 10.88 23.15
CA PHE A 474 2.15 10.97 22.45
C PHE A 474 2.44 9.62 21.80
N VAL A 475 2.93 9.65 20.56
CA VAL A 475 3.31 8.46 19.80
C VAL A 475 4.65 8.74 19.12
N SER A 476 5.61 7.85 19.32
CA SER A 476 6.85 7.78 18.55
C SER A 476 6.97 6.41 17.92
N THR A 477 7.37 6.34 16.66
CA THR A 477 7.40 5.10 15.87
C THR A 477 8.70 4.90 15.13
N PHE A 478 8.96 3.64 14.80
CA PHE A 478 9.98 3.20 13.84
C PHE A 478 9.38 2.13 12.93
N TRP A 479 9.69 2.18 11.63
CA TRP A 479 9.00 1.38 10.61
C TRP A 479 10.00 0.86 9.55
N VAL A 480 10.00 -0.46 9.36
CA VAL A 480 10.61 -1.17 8.22
C VAL A 480 9.63 -2.24 7.74
N GLY A 481 9.14 -2.13 6.51
CA GLY A 481 8.16 -3.08 5.93
C GLY A 481 6.87 -2.43 5.44
N ASP A 482 5.95 -3.27 4.98
CA ASP A 482 4.70 -2.97 4.24
C ASP A 482 3.41 -3.21 5.04
N GLY A 483 3.52 -3.59 6.31
CA GLY A 483 2.46 -3.41 7.31
C GLY A 483 2.09 -1.93 7.52
N ALA A 484 1.22 -1.62 8.49
CA ALA A 484 0.78 -0.24 8.75
C ALA A 484 0.84 0.18 10.22
N ILE A 485 1.26 1.43 10.47
CA ILE A 485 1.11 2.12 11.77
C ILE A 485 0.29 3.40 11.63
N ALA A 486 -0.77 3.55 12.40
CA ALA A 486 -1.63 4.74 12.39
C ALA A 486 -1.98 5.25 13.80
N ALA A 487 -2.02 6.58 13.92
CA ALA A 487 -2.74 7.30 14.95
C ALA A 487 -4.12 7.67 14.38
N TYR A 488 -5.19 7.14 14.96
CA TYR A 488 -6.54 7.21 14.41
C TYR A 488 -7.54 8.02 15.26
N CYS A 489 -8.29 8.88 14.57
CA CYS A 489 -9.59 9.42 14.98
C CYS A 489 -10.58 9.34 13.79
N PRO A 490 -11.91 9.24 14.03
CA PRO A 490 -12.93 9.25 12.96
C PRO A 490 -13.02 10.50 12.06
N ASN A 491 -12.25 11.55 12.36
CA ASN A 491 -12.14 12.76 11.53
C ASN A 491 -10.67 13.15 11.24
N LYS A 492 -9.71 12.32 11.68
CA LYS A 492 -8.28 12.63 11.59
C LYS A 492 -7.40 11.38 11.73
N LEU A 493 -7.08 10.80 10.60
CA LEU A 493 -5.98 9.86 10.42
C LEU A 493 -4.63 10.59 10.45
N ARG A 494 -3.60 9.95 11.01
CA ARG A 494 -2.20 10.17 10.63
C ARG A 494 -1.48 8.83 10.58
N LEU A 495 -0.97 8.44 9.41
CA LEU A 495 0.03 7.38 9.32
C LEU A 495 1.32 7.82 10.03
N MET A 496 1.95 6.90 10.72
CA MET A 496 3.12 7.16 11.56
C MET A 496 4.42 6.64 10.92
N GLY A 497 4.52 6.83 9.61
CA GLY A 497 5.59 6.37 8.72
C GLY A 497 5.06 6.14 7.31
N THR A 498 5.93 5.61 6.44
CA THR A 498 5.62 5.24 5.06
C THR A 498 5.92 3.74 4.90
N PRO A 499 5.03 2.93 4.30
CA PRO A 499 5.31 1.53 4.02
C PRO A 499 6.46 1.37 3.01
N ASP A 500 7.32 0.38 3.21
CA ASP A 500 8.35 -0.01 2.23
C ASP A 500 7.76 -0.87 1.10
N GLY A 501 6.75 -0.36 0.41
CA GLY A 501 6.36 -0.87 -0.90
C GLY A 501 7.43 -0.48 -1.93
N GLY A 502 8.19 -1.45 -2.43
CA GLY A 502 9.22 -1.20 -3.46
C GLY A 502 8.65 -0.76 -4.82
N GLU A 503 9.54 -0.35 -5.72
CA GLU A 503 9.19 0.13 -7.08
C GLU A 503 8.37 -0.87 -7.92
N PHE A 504 8.40 -2.15 -7.53
CA PHE A 504 7.57 -3.22 -8.05
C PHE A 504 6.62 -3.74 -6.97
N ALA A 505 5.34 -3.90 -7.30
CA ALA A 505 4.34 -4.44 -6.38
C ALA A 505 4.77 -5.82 -5.84
N GLY A 506 4.79 -5.97 -4.52
CA GLY A 506 5.26 -7.18 -3.83
C GLY A 506 6.76 -7.22 -3.51
N GLN A 507 7.45 -6.07 -3.48
CA GLN A 507 8.83 -5.97 -3.00
C GLN A 507 8.92 -5.29 -1.62
N THR A 508 8.77 -6.07 -0.56
CA THR A 508 8.98 -5.66 0.84
C THR A 508 10.46 -5.31 1.12
N ARG A 509 10.72 -4.32 1.99
CA ARG A 509 12.04 -4.14 2.64
C ARG A 509 12.02 -4.73 4.05
N PHE A 510 13.03 -5.54 4.35
CA PHE A 510 13.20 -6.21 5.63
C PHE A 510 14.27 -5.53 6.52
N LEU A 511 14.26 -5.89 7.80
CA LEU A 511 15.21 -5.43 8.82
C LEU A 511 16.63 -5.95 8.54
N ASP A 512 17.45 -5.15 7.84
CA ASP A 512 18.86 -5.43 7.59
C ASP A 512 19.75 -4.19 7.78
N LYS A 513 21.06 -4.32 7.51
CA LYS A 513 22.04 -3.23 7.72
C LYS A 513 21.86 -2.04 6.77
N ALA A 514 21.17 -2.18 5.64
CA ALA A 514 20.99 -1.11 4.67
C ALA A 514 20.01 -0.03 5.15
N ILE A 515 19.14 -0.33 6.12
CA ILE A 515 18.22 0.65 6.72
C ILE A 515 18.95 1.86 7.33
N GLY A 516 20.22 1.70 7.74
CA GLY A 516 21.02 2.76 8.34
C GLY A 516 21.17 4.00 7.44
N ALA A 517 21.12 3.82 6.12
CA ALA A 517 21.18 4.94 5.16
C ALA A 517 19.86 5.73 5.06
N THR A 518 18.73 5.18 5.53
CA THR A 518 17.38 5.80 5.48
C THR A 518 16.76 5.95 6.87
N PHE A 519 17.54 5.81 7.95
CA PHE A 519 16.98 5.66 9.30
C PHE A 519 16.21 6.92 9.77
N ASN A 520 16.65 8.11 9.35
CA ASN A 520 15.99 9.38 9.67
C ASN A 520 14.52 9.43 9.22
N GLU A 521 14.23 8.87 8.05
CA GLU A 521 12.89 8.89 7.41
C GLU A 521 11.91 7.92 8.10
N ARG A 522 12.47 6.92 8.81
CA ARG A 522 11.75 5.81 9.44
C ARG A 522 11.25 6.13 10.84
N VAL A 523 11.83 7.14 11.48
CA VAL A 523 11.48 7.55 12.84
C VAL A 523 10.49 8.71 12.78
N ASN A 524 9.30 8.52 13.34
CA ASN A 524 8.22 9.50 13.30
C ASN A 524 7.71 9.82 14.70
N ILE A 525 7.30 11.08 14.93
CA ILE A 525 6.70 11.51 16.20
C ILE A 525 5.42 12.34 16.01
N GLY A 526 4.53 12.25 16.97
CA GLY A 526 3.32 13.05 17.04
C GLY A 526 2.76 13.13 18.46
N TYR A 527 2.13 14.26 18.77
CA TYR A 527 1.40 14.47 20.02
C TYR A 527 -0.02 14.93 19.66
N PHE A 528 -1.01 14.13 20.05
CA PHE A 528 -2.39 14.18 19.57
C PHE A 528 -3.36 14.48 20.73
N GLU A 529 -4.47 15.17 20.43
CA GLU A 529 -5.59 15.32 21.36
C GLU A 529 -6.74 14.42 20.95
N ASN A 530 -7.40 13.80 21.93
CA ASN A 530 -8.58 12.93 21.76
C ASN A 530 -8.38 11.80 20.73
N LEU A 531 -7.20 11.15 20.76
CA LEU A 531 -6.93 9.99 19.91
C LEU A 531 -7.85 8.81 20.29
N GLU A 532 -8.48 8.19 19.30
CA GLU A 532 -9.39 7.06 19.52
C GLU A 532 -8.60 5.74 19.61
N ALA A 533 -7.56 5.58 18.76
CA ALA A 533 -6.61 4.47 18.87
C ALA A 533 -5.22 4.76 18.30
N VAL A 534 -4.21 4.03 18.78
CA VAL A 534 -2.96 3.73 18.06
C VAL A 534 -3.04 2.30 17.55
N ILE A 535 -2.81 2.08 16.25
CA ILE A 535 -3.00 0.79 15.59
C ILE A 535 -1.73 0.42 14.80
N LEU A 536 -1.21 -0.79 15.02
CA LEU A 536 -0.10 -1.41 14.28
C LEU A 536 -0.58 -2.74 13.69
N MET A 537 -0.26 -3.05 12.43
CA MET A 537 -0.62 -4.33 11.81
C MET A 537 0.40 -4.81 10.76
N THR A 538 0.44 -6.12 10.52
CA THR A 538 1.16 -6.73 9.39
C THR A 538 0.37 -6.64 8.08
N ASP A 539 1.05 -6.85 6.95
CA ASP A 539 0.53 -6.78 5.58
C ASP A 539 -0.73 -7.64 5.41
N GLY A 540 -0.76 -8.86 5.94
CA GLY A 540 -1.92 -9.76 5.87
C GLY A 540 -3.21 -9.20 6.49
N ILE A 541 -3.14 -8.09 7.24
CA ILE A 541 -4.28 -7.24 7.61
C ILE A 541 -4.35 -5.96 6.77
N SER A 542 -3.26 -5.21 6.57
CA SER A 542 -3.33 -3.93 5.84
C SER A 542 -3.70 -4.11 4.37
N ASP A 543 -3.11 -5.06 3.66
CA ASP A 543 -3.40 -5.35 2.25
C ASP A 543 -4.89 -5.62 1.98
N PRO A 544 -5.57 -6.60 2.62
CA PRO A 544 -6.98 -6.87 2.37
C PRO A 544 -7.95 -5.80 2.89
N LYS A 545 -7.47 -4.77 3.58
CA LYS A 545 -8.29 -3.63 4.05
C LYS A 545 -8.04 -2.37 3.22
N PHE A 546 -6.79 -2.12 2.83
CA PHE A 546 -6.35 -0.88 2.19
C PHE A 546 -6.01 -1.04 0.71
N GLU A 547 -5.64 -2.23 0.25
CA GLU A 547 -5.35 -2.63 -1.15
C GLU A 547 -4.14 -1.92 -1.81
N THR A 548 -3.76 -0.73 -1.35
CA THR A 548 -2.70 0.15 -1.87
C THR A 548 -2.33 1.21 -0.81
N ASP A 549 -1.17 1.87 -0.98
CA ASP A 549 -0.77 3.03 -0.16
C ASP A 549 -1.78 4.19 -0.23
N ALA A 550 -2.39 4.41 -1.40
CA ALA A 550 -3.47 5.38 -1.58
C ALA A 550 -4.72 5.02 -0.76
N GLY A 551 -4.93 3.74 -0.46
CA GLY A 551 -5.92 3.27 0.49
C GLY A 551 -5.49 3.43 1.95
N LEU A 552 -4.20 3.23 2.27
CA LEU A 552 -3.66 3.50 3.61
C LEU A 552 -3.80 4.97 3.99
N GLN A 553 -3.71 5.90 3.04
CA GLN A 553 -3.97 7.33 3.25
C GLN A 553 -5.48 7.70 3.33
N ASN A 554 -6.39 6.75 3.09
CA ASN A 554 -7.83 7.04 2.99
C ASN A 554 -8.56 6.87 4.34
N GLN A 555 -8.93 7.99 4.97
CA GLN A 555 -9.75 8.06 6.19
C GLN A 555 -10.94 7.09 6.19
N GLN A 556 -11.70 7.00 5.09
CA GLN A 556 -12.92 6.17 5.03
C GLN A 556 -12.64 4.67 5.16
N LYS A 557 -11.45 4.21 4.74
CA LYS A 557 -11.03 2.82 4.93
C LYS A 557 -10.65 2.54 6.38
N TRP A 558 -10.03 3.52 7.07
CA TRP A 558 -9.78 3.42 8.51
C TRP A 558 -11.06 3.52 9.33
N ASP A 559 -12.05 4.31 8.91
CA ASP A 559 -13.37 4.36 9.54
C ASP A 559 -14.12 3.03 9.39
N ALA A 560 -14.02 2.38 8.23
CA ALA A 560 -14.58 1.04 8.01
C ALA A 560 -13.87 -0.03 8.87
N LEU A 561 -12.54 0.00 8.93
CA LEU A 561 -11.76 -0.88 9.81
C LEU A 561 -12.14 -0.66 11.28
N TRP A 562 -12.26 0.60 11.72
CA TRP A 562 -12.66 0.91 13.09
C TRP A 562 -14.08 0.43 13.41
N GLN A 563 -15.02 0.53 12.48
CA GLN A 563 -16.39 -0.01 12.63
C GLN A 563 -16.41 -1.53 12.78
N GLU A 564 -15.46 -2.26 12.18
CA GLU A 564 -15.29 -3.71 12.42
C GLU A 564 -14.64 -4.01 13.78
N LEU A 565 -13.63 -3.23 14.19
CA LEU A 565 -12.85 -3.48 15.41
C LEU A 565 -13.58 -3.04 16.69
N GLN A 566 -14.25 -1.88 16.67
CA GLN A 566 -14.82 -1.24 17.86
C GLN A 566 -15.75 -2.16 18.70
N PRO A 567 -16.63 -3.01 18.12
CA PRO A 567 -17.43 -3.95 18.89
C PRO A 567 -16.56 -4.94 19.69
N SER A 568 -15.51 -5.49 19.10
CA SER A 568 -14.57 -6.39 19.77
C SER A 568 -13.83 -5.70 20.92
N LEU A 569 -13.45 -4.43 20.74
CA LEU A 569 -12.72 -3.62 21.73
C LEU A 569 -13.56 -3.26 22.98
N GLN A 570 -14.89 -3.27 22.86
CA GLN A 570 -15.83 -2.92 23.93
C GLN A 570 -16.29 -4.12 24.78
N ASP A 571 -16.02 -5.35 24.34
CA ASP A 571 -16.44 -6.58 25.02
C ASP A 571 -15.54 -6.94 26.23
N GLU A 572 -15.90 -8.03 26.92
CA GLU A 572 -15.18 -8.58 28.08
C GLU A 572 -13.77 -9.08 27.71
N ASN A 573 -13.60 -9.72 26.55
CA ASN A 573 -12.34 -10.33 26.10
C ASN A 573 -11.86 -9.79 24.73
N PRO A 574 -11.42 -8.51 24.63
CA PRO A 574 -11.05 -7.89 23.36
C PRO A 574 -9.98 -8.61 22.55
N ASP A 575 -8.95 -9.16 23.18
CA ASP A 575 -7.84 -9.84 22.53
C ASP A 575 -8.26 -11.14 21.84
N LEU A 576 -9.14 -11.92 22.49
CA LEU A 576 -9.79 -13.09 21.87
C LEU A 576 -10.71 -12.69 20.72
N ASN A 577 -11.53 -11.64 20.89
CA ASN A 577 -12.43 -11.17 19.83
C ASN A 577 -11.67 -10.58 18.62
N LEU A 578 -10.53 -9.93 18.84
CA LEU A 578 -9.62 -9.51 17.78
C LEU A 578 -9.00 -10.71 17.05
N LEU A 579 -8.55 -11.72 17.80
CA LEU A 579 -7.99 -12.96 17.26
C LEU A 579 -9.00 -13.70 16.36
N ASP A 580 -10.28 -13.76 16.74
CA ASP A 580 -11.32 -14.37 15.91
C ASP A 580 -11.78 -13.49 14.75
N TRP A 581 -11.83 -12.16 14.91
CA TRP A 581 -12.03 -11.23 13.80
C TRP A 581 -10.97 -11.41 12.70
N MET A 582 -9.69 -11.62 13.06
CA MET A 582 -8.59 -11.88 12.10
C MET A 582 -8.86 -13.09 11.18
N HIS A 583 -9.78 -13.99 11.52
CA HIS A 583 -10.10 -15.14 10.69
C HIS A 583 -10.96 -14.79 9.45
N PHE A 584 -11.26 -13.52 9.17
CA PHE A 584 -12.02 -13.10 7.98
C PHE A 584 -11.46 -13.68 6.66
N PHE A 585 -12.31 -13.86 5.65
CA PHE A 585 -11.87 -14.30 4.32
C PHE A 585 -11.78 -13.10 3.36
N SER A 586 -10.60 -12.84 2.82
CA SER A 586 -10.41 -12.01 1.63
C SER A 586 -9.82 -12.89 0.51
N ALA A 587 -10.08 -12.55 -0.75
CA ALA A 587 -9.57 -13.29 -1.90
C ALA A 587 -8.17 -12.79 -2.27
N GLY A 588 -7.22 -13.69 -2.51
CA GLY A 588 -5.81 -13.35 -2.78
C GLY A 588 -4.98 -13.17 -1.49
N HIS A 589 -5.55 -12.53 -0.47
CA HIS A 589 -4.86 -12.26 0.80
C HIS A 589 -5.06 -13.41 1.80
N HIS A 590 -4.02 -14.22 1.94
CA HIS A 590 -4.06 -15.51 2.62
C HIS A 590 -2.98 -15.67 3.70
N ASP A 591 -2.20 -14.63 3.96
CA ASP A 591 -1.08 -14.67 4.88
C ASP A 591 -1.44 -14.63 6.37
N ASP A 592 -0.41 -14.72 7.20
CA ASP A 592 -0.49 -14.48 8.64
C ASP A 592 -1.08 -13.09 8.96
N ARG A 593 -1.58 -12.91 10.18
CA ARG A 593 -2.25 -11.68 10.59
C ARG A 593 -1.92 -11.30 12.02
N THR A 594 -1.32 -10.14 12.20
CA THR A 594 -1.01 -9.56 13.51
C THR A 594 -1.51 -8.14 13.61
N LEU A 595 -2.12 -7.83 14.75
CA LEU A 595 -2.56 -6.49 15.14
C LEU A 595 -2.08 -6.20 16.56
N ALA A 596 -1.55 -5.02 16.81
CA ALA A 596 -1.42 -4.45 18.15
C ALA A 596 -2.18 -3.12 18.19
N ILE A 597 -3.02 -2.92 19.22
CA ILE A 597 -3.95 -1.80 19.30
C ILE A 597 -4.07 -1.27 20.73
N LEU A 598 -3.93 0.06 20.89
CA LEU A 598 -4.11 0.78 22.15
C LEU A 598 -5.27 1.75 22.01
N TRP A 599 -6.22 1.72 22.95
CA TRP A 599 -7.41 2.58 22.95
C TRP A 599 -7.80 3.04 24.37
N PRO A 600 -8.34 4.26 24.55
CA PRO A 600 -8.80 4.73 25.85
C PRO A 600 -9.92 3.85 26.46
N THR A 601 -9.88 3.63 27.77
CA THR A 601 -10.93 2.91 28.52
C THR A 601 -12.22 3.73 28.63
N LEU A 602 -12.14 5.04 28.36
CA LEU A 602 -13.26 5.96 28.24
C LEU A 602 -13.18 6.67 26.89
N ALA A 603 -14.09 6.35 25.97
CA ALA A 603 -14.14 7.01 24.66
C ALA A 603 -14.41 8.52 24.83
N PRO A 604 -13.64 9.43 24.17
CA PRO A 604 -13.83 10.88 24.29
C PRO A 604 -15.26 11.35 23.95
N SER A 605 -15.94 10.61 23.07
CA SER A 605 -17.34 10.80 22.69
C SER A 605 -18.34 10.73 23.87
N MET A 606 -18.10 9.90 24.89
CA MET A 606 -18.96 9.86 26.08
C MET A 606 -18.76 11.07 27.00
N LEU A 607 -17.54 11.61 27.08
CA LEU A 607 -17.23 12.78 27.91
C LEU A 607 -17.91 14.05 27.39
N LEU A 608 -18.12 14.16 26.07
CA LEU A 608 -18.88 15.25 25.46
C LEU A 608 -20.38 15.20 25.85
N HIS A 609 -21.00 14.02 25.89
CA HIS A 609 -22.41 13.90 26.32
C HIS A 609 -22.60 14.18 27.81
N THR A 610 -21.69 13.71 28.68
CA THR A 610 -21.79 13.96 30.13
C THR A 610 -21.55 15.44 30.48
N SER A 611 -20.64 16.12 29.78
CA SER A 611 -20.40 17.56 29.99
C SER A 611 -21.52 18.45 29.43
N ALA A 612 -22.18 18.06 28.34
CA ALA A 612 -23.40 18.72 27.86
C ALA A 612 -24.54 18.62 28.89
N GLN A 613 -24.83 17.41 29.38
CA GLN A 613 -25.87 17.19 30.39
C GLN A 613 -25.56 17.90 31.72
N ALA A 614 -24.29 17.91 32.16
CA ALA A 614 -23.89 18.66 33.35
C ALA A 614 -24.14 20.17 33.21
N LYS A 615 -23.99 20.72 31.99
CA LYS A 615 -24.34 22.10 31.68
C LYS A 615 -25.84 22.34 31.70
N GLU A 616 -26.64 21.50 31.03
CA GLU A 616 -28.11 21.63 31.02
C GLU A 616 -28.69 21.54 32.44
N ILE A 617 -28.15 20.67 33.31
CA ILE A 617 -28.56 20.55 34.71
C ILE A 617 -28.18 21.82 35.51
N ALA A 618 -26.97 22.35 35.31
CA ALA A 618 -26.53 23.59 35.95
C ALA A 618 -27.40 24.79 35.52
N GLU A 619 -27.65 24.95 34.22
CA GLU A 619 -28.42 26.06 33.65
C GLU A 619 -29.93 25.94 34.00
N ALA A 620 -30.50 24.72 34.03
CA ALA A 620 -31.88 24.48 34.47
C ALA A 620 -32.09 24.72 35.98
N SER A 621 -31.07 24.53 36.81
CA SER A 621 -31.12 24.85 38.24
C SER A 621 -30.99 26.36 38.54
N GLY A 622 -30.68 27.17 37.53
CA GLY A 622 -30.32 28.59 37.66
C GLY A 622 -31.48 29.60 37.72
N SER A 623 -32.70 29.23 38.14
CA SER A 623 -33.79 30.21 38.27
C SER A 623 -34.77 29.95 39.42
N ASN A 624 -35.19 31.05 40.06
CA ASN A 624 -36.29 31.18 41.03
C ASN A 624 -36.29 30.27 42.28
N THR A 625 -35.82 30.82 43.41
CA THR A 625 -36.77 31.34 44.42
C THR A 625 -36.11 32.25 45.45
N THR A 626 -36.69 33.43 45.69
CA THR A 626 -36.42 34.27 46.86
C THR A 626 -37.51 34.06 47.91
N ALA A 627 -37.17 33.50 49.06
CA ALA A 627 -38.03 33.44 50.24
C ALA A 627 -37.19 33.47 51.53
N GLU A 628 -37.65 34.22 52.53
CA GLU A 628 -36.97 34.39 53.82
C GLU A 628 -37.39 33.27 54.80
N CYS A 629 -36.48 32.83 55.69
CA CYS A 629 -36.72 32.84 57.15
C CYS A 629 -35.51 32.39 57.98
N ASN A 630 -35.52 32.80 59.26
CA ASN A 630 -34.51 32.49 60.28
C ASN A 630 -34.62 31.02 60.78
N GLY A 631 -33.51 30.37 61.13
CA GLY A 631 -33.51 28.94 61.52
C GLY A 631 -32.28 28.44 62.31
N ASN A 632 -32.08 29.02 63.49
CA ASN A 632 -31.00 28.79 64.46
C ASN A 632 -30.78 27.32 64.94
N VAL A 633 -29.58 26.99 65.46
CA VAL A 633 -29.23 25.88 66.41
C VAL A 633 -28.82 24.45 65.92
N SER A 634 -27.50 24.20 65.99
CA SER A 634 -26.73 23.03 66.52
C SER A 634 -26.99 21.54 66.16
N SER A 635 -25.92 20.90 65.65
CA SER A 635 -25.28 19.61 66.04
C SER A 635 -26.07 18.44 66.68
N THR A 636 -25.95 17.26 66.08
CA THR A 636 -25.42 15.99 66.66
C THR A 636 -25.18 15.01 65.49
N GLN A 637 -24.00 14.41 65.32
CA GLN A 637 -23.58 13.09 65.85
C GLN A 637 -24.64 11.99 65.79
N GLY A 638 -24.43 10.98 64.95
CA GLY A 638 -25.29 9.79 64.83
C GLY A 638 -24.84 8.85 63.71
N ASN A 639 -24.04 7.84 64.05
CA ASN A 639 -23.53 6.77 63.19
C ASN A 639 -23.71 5.45 63.94
N PRO A 640 -23.79 4.27 63.31
CA PRO A 640 -24.23 3.89 61.95
C PRO A 640 -25.44 2.91 61.99
N GLU A 641 -25.85 2.38 60.83
CA GLU A 641 -25.88 0.93 60.61
C GLU A 641 -25.54 0.61 59.13
#